data_AF-A0A1H8ZFJ4-F1
#
_entry.id   AF-A0A1H8ZFJ4-F1
#
_cell.length_a   1.000
_cell.length_b   1.000
_cell.length_c   1.000
_cell.angle_alpha   90.00
_cell.angle_beta   90.00
_cell.angle_gamma   90.00
#
_symmetry.space_group_name_H-M   'P 1'
#
loop_
_entity.id
_entity.type
_entity.pdbx_description
1 polymer ?
#
loop_
_entity_poly.entity_id
_entity_poly.type
_entity_poly.pdbx_seq_one_letter_code
_entity_poly.pdbx_strand_id
1 'polypeptide(L)'
;MKLVRLLFLLCLLAFLCTSGRAQCPAGNVVLETDAEVAAFFATYPDCTEFNGDLNIQNNVTDLIPFKDVVYVAGDLTIRSTPIDNLEGLAQLQVVDGSFGLSDLDFTSDLASVALSLETVGNQFLIRNHPGLKTINVLDNVESAGSLVISDNPNLENLDGLANVAVSTALTIADNAVLSDCAASGICAAITAPVASLTISGNTGNCANFFEAQAACLGNPDCPTNLTLTTNQEIADFVAAYPNCVNLPGDLLVEDDANNLQALDLVTVGGNAIYRDISSLQNIDGFGLVSVGGDLLFQRLHNLESTMANGFLPLETVGGKLVLASLTGVNFVPFNSVTSLGGISISFTSEVYDLSAMAGAELNGSISITGCSTIETLDFLSPFDKEGNVFNTLLILNNPLLEDISEVDDIVIVGPFINFQGNTNLSECSISSICTAILDPAILLPLNAFTNNATGCNSEAEIKAECASELAPLLAFYNAAGGPNWTNNTGWAAGAAGTNCTPCDGTWFGISCTDGQVTEIRTFGNNNLVGTIAPEIGQLTGLRTISITLNPDLTGPIPAEIFDLPNLEGLSLFTNNLTGSIPTNVGNATQLIGLNLNSNSLLEGTIPASIINLVNLELLGLSGNEITGNLPLGMQAMVKLRSIEISNTNVTGAIPAELLTIPALESLNLQNNNMNGLLPGTFDDNGVLNRLLLGENNFIGPFQVSIAATTTLRFLRLDGNNLTGLVTTNVSNLVNLEEFNISDNDFAGPLPVLNAPDLTEYRAAGNSFDGPLPAFLGNLSSLSELFLNDNALTGCYPAAYSSLCSGVTTNFSGNDGLPLGGSAASFQTEFCSNGNPCGTICPEEDVMIGSQADADEFLQNYPNCVNLPASLNIVDAADLLTLSPFFNLESVESLMLQNLAGVRSLTPFFNLTTIGSGSGEAATGSLIIDNLSVTSLDGLDNVVGDLQNLAIDNNNLLTDISALGPPSGGRLASGGSVVNMQMENNTALANLSGLEDKTVLDELIVSGNTDLSDCAIESFCNAVADPSVSTSFANNGFDCSSNAEVEAACSLLPLSWKSFVATPDGKTVRLDWVTVEEINNEKFLVERSADARNWASIGEIMADSGSGENTYTLLDESPLPGSNYYRIRQVDFNGTFSFSEVLLVDVAFGQERAYPNPFSGALTVYSAVADEVQVLDLQGREVARFQHLGDGAQVQNLDLKSGVYTLRMLASGAVLRVVAR
;
A
#
# COMPACT_ATOMS: atom_id res chain seq x y z
N MET A 1 2.18 29.69 -96.72
CA MET A 1 0.92 29.22 -97.35
C MET A 1 1.23 28.16 -98.39
N LYS A 2 0.42 27.10 -98.42
CA LYS A 2 0.55 25.84 -99.18
C LYS A 2 0.69 26.06 -100.71
N LEU A 3 1.87 26.43 -101.22
CA LEU A 3 2.21 26.32 -102.65
C LEU A 3 3.72 26.21 -102.98
N VAL A 4 4.65 26.51 -102.06
CA VAL A 4 6.10 26.25 -102.30
C VAL A 4 6.57 24.87 -101.77
N ARG A 5 5.69 24.16 -101.05
CA ARG A 5 5.70 22.67 -101.02
C ARG A 5 5.46 22.03 -102.41
N LEU A 6 5.30 22.82 -103.48
CA LEU A 6 5.15 22.35 -104.87
C LEU A 6 6.38 22.62 -105.77
N LEU A 7 7.34 23.48 -105.37
CA LEU A 7 8.65 23.57 -106.07
C LEU A 7 9.68 22.58 -105.52
N PHE A 8 9.38 21.97 -104.38
CA PHE A 8 10.10 20.83 -103.81
C PHE A 8 9.99 19.52 -104.65
N LEU A 9 9.30 19.54 -105.81
CA LEU A 9 9.07 18.34 -106.64
C LEU A 9 9.51 18.45 -108.12
N LEU A 10 10.03 19.60 -108.61
CA LEU A 10 10.30 19.77 -110.05
C LEU A 10 11.67 20.35 -110.44
N CYS A 11 12.54 20.73 -109.49
CA CYS A 11 13.98 20.96 -109.79
C CYS A 11 14.84 19.73 -109.45
N LEU A 12 14.19 18.55 -109.51
CA LEU A 12 14.79 17.23 -109.58
C LEU A 12 15.40 16.92 -110.97
N LEU A 13 15.62 17.92 -111.84
CA LEU A 13 15.96 17.70 -113.26
C LEU A 13 16.96 18.70 -113.90
N ALA A 14 17.66 19.55 -113.15
CA ALA A 14 18.64 20.48 -113.74
C ALA A 14 19.99 20.63 -113.01
N PHE A 15 20.29 19.78 -112.03
CA PHE A 15 21.67 19.54 -111.57
C PHE A 15 21.99 18.03 -111.54
N LEU A 16 21.60 17.34 -112.60
CA LEU A 16 22.29 16.14 -113.06
C LEU A 16 23.24 16.58 -114.17
N CYS A 17 24.43 17.05 -113.76
CA CYS A 17 25.70 16.71 -114.40
C CYS A 17 26.85 17.46 -113.72
N THR A 18 27.29 16.96 -112.58
CA THR A 18 28.72 16.65 -112.33
C THR A 18 28.78 15.53 -111.30
N SER A 19 29.18 14.34 -111.77
CA SER A 19 29.77 13.22 -111.02
C SER A 19 29.21 12.90 -109.62
N GLY A 20 28.51 11.78 -109.49
CA GLY A 20 28.16 11.19 -108.20
C GLY A 20 29.38 11.01 -107.30
N ARG A 21 29.29 11.57 -106.09
CA ARG A 21 30.17 11.32 -104.97
C ARG A 21 29.28 11.16 -103.74
N ALA A 22 29.51 10.11 -102.97
CA ALA A 22 28.63 9.75 -101.86
C ALA A 22 28.88 10.70 -100.67
N GLN A 23 27.82 11.38 -100.22
CA GLN A 23 27.81 12.07 -98.92
C GLN A 23 27.92 11.06 -97.79
N CYS A 24 28.48 11.46 -96.64
CA CYS A 24 28.65 10.60 -95.47
C CYS A 24 27.35 9.84 -95.15
N PRO A 25 27.43 8.57 -94.72
CA PRO A 25 26.26 7.82 -94.31
C PRO A 25 25.60 8.48 -93.09
N ALA A 26 24.27 8.42 -93.03
CA ALA A 26 23.52 8.81 -91.83
C ALA A 26 23.50 7.64 -90.83
N GLY A 27 23.76 7.92 -89.55
CA GLY A 27 23.85 6.92 -88.49
C GLY A 27 25.27 6.65 -88.00
N ASN A 28 25.39 5.77 -87.00
CA ASN A 28 26.65 5.54 -86.29
C ASN A 28 27.65 4.74 -87.13
N VAL A 29 28.89 5.18 -87.13
CA VAL A 29 30.02 4.59 -87.87
C VAL A 29 31.04 4.06 -86.86
N VAL A 30 31.45 2.80 -87.03
CA VAL A 30 32.51 2.17 -86.24
C VAL A 30 33.60 1.67 -87.18
N LEU A 31 34.85 2.04 -86.92
CA LEU A 31 36.02 1.70 -87.74
C LEU A 31 37.11 1.12 -86.84
N GLU A 32 37.52 -0.12 -87.12
CA GLU A 32 38.42 -0.90 -86.26
C GLU A 32 39.79 -1.18 -86.90
N THR A 33 39.95 -0.92 -88.20
CA THR A 33 41.20 -1.15 -88.95
C THR A 33 41.41 -0.10 -90.04
N ASP A 34 42.67 0.16 -90.45
CA ASP A 34 42.96 1.07 -91.57
C ASP A 34 42.31 0.62 -92.89
N ALA A 35 42.10 -0.68 -93.06
CA ALA A 35 41.41 -1.22 -94.24
C ALA A 35 39.94 -0.78 -94.27
N GLU A 36 39.28 -0.70 -93.11
CA GLU A 36 37.91 -0.20 -92.99
C GLU A 36 37.86 1.31 -93.19
N VAL A 37 38.82 2.06 -92.66
CA VAL A 37 38.96 3.51 -92.91
C VAL A 37 39.14 3.78 -94.41
N ALA A 38 40.06 3.07 -95.07
CA ALA A 38 40.30 3.20 -96.50
C ALA A 38 39.08 2.79 -97.32
N ALA A 39 38.37 1.72 -96.94
CA ALA A 39 37.13 1.29 -97.60
C ALA A 39 36.01 2.32 -97.42
N PHE A 40 35.92 2.94 -96.24
CA PHE A 40 34.96 3.99 -95.95
C PHE A 40 35.18 5.21 -96.84
N PHE A 41 36.40 5.76 -96.89
CA PHE A 41 36.70 6.93 -97.73
C PHE A 41 36.79 6.61 -99.24
N ALA A 42 37.04 5.35 -99.62
CA ALA A 42 36.85 4.93 -101.01
C ALA A 42 35.37 4.95 -101.42
N THR A 43 34.47 4.69 -100.48
CA THR A 43 33.01 4.72 -100.68
C THR A 43 32.45 6.15 -100.58
N TYR A 44 32.96 6.94 -99.64
CA TYR A 44 32.53 8.29 -99.29
C TYR A 44 33.70 9.31 -99.36
N PRO A 45 34.26 9.58 -100.54
CA PRO A 45 35.50 10.36 -100.70
C PRO A 45 35.35 11.87 -100.42
N ASP A 46 34.13 12.38 -100.33
CA ASP A 46 33.83 13.79 -100.03
C ASP A 46 33.17 13.94 -98.64
N CYS A 47 33.43 12.99 -97.74
CA CYS A 47 32.79 12.98 -96.43
C CYS A 47 33.39 14.06 -95.51
N THR A 48 32.68 15.18 -95.33
CA THR A 48 33.10 16.31 -94.49
C THR A 48 32.27 16.45 -93.20
N GLU A 49 31.09 15.83 -93.11
CA GLU A 49 30.14 15.98 -91.99
C GLU A 49 29.51 14.64 -91.61
N PHE A 50 29.76 14.14 -90.40
CA PHE A 50 29.12 12.92 -89.89
C PHE A 50 27.80 13.24 -89.18
N ASN A 51 26.71 12.58 -89.58
CA ASN A 51 25.38 12.74 -89.00
C ASN A 51 25.02 11.52 -88.13
N GLY A 52 25.78 11.34 -87.04
CA GLY A 52 25.73 10.21 -86.10
C GLY A 52 27.07 10.06 -85.37
N ASP A 53 27.19 9.02 -84.53
CA ASP A 53 28.42 8.77 -83.78
C ASP A 53 29.54 8.25 -84.70
N LEU A 54 30.79 8.68 -84.48
CA LEU A 54 31.98 8.18 -85.14
C LEU A 54 32.92 7.55 -84.10
N ASN A 55 33.04 6.22 -84.14
CA ASN A 55 33.87 5.45 -83.24
C ASN A 55 35.07 4.84 -83.99
N ILE A 56 36.27 5.28 -83.66
CA ILE A 56 37.54 4.79 -84.21
C ILE A 56 38.24 3.98 -83.11
N GLN A 57 38.53 2.70 -83.36
CA GLN A 57 39.07 1.83 -82.32
C GLN A 57 40.04 0.76 -82.82
N ASN A 58 40.67 0.03 -81.91
CA ASN A 58 41.51 -1.15 -82.19
C ASN A 58 42.74 -0.86 -83.08
N ASN A 59 42.78 -1.35 -84.33
CA ASN A 59 43.99 -1.39 -85.17
C ASN A 59 44.00 -0.30 -86.26
N VAL A 60 43.36 0.85 -86.01
CA VAL A 60 43.51 2.03 -86.87
C VAL A 60 44.82 2.73 -86.52
N THR A 61 45.72 2.88 -87.48
CA THR A 61 47.04 3.51 -87.31
C THR A 61 47.13 4.88 -87.98
N ASP A 62 46.26 5.16 -88.96
CA ASP A 62 46.32 6.39 -89.77
C ASP A 62 44.98 7.14 -89.79
N LEU A 63 44.98 8.37 -89.25
CA LEU A 63 43.83 9.28 -89.28
C LEU A 63 43.81 10.23 -90.49
N ILE A 64 44.88 10.32 -91.29
CA ILE A 64 44.96 11.25 -92.44
C ILE A 64 43.72 11.20 -93.36
N PRO A 65 43.05 10.04 -93.59
CA PRO A 65 41.82 10.00 -94.38
C PRO A 65 40.69 10.92 -93.87
N PHE A 66 40.67 11.26 -92.58
CA PHE A 66 39.66 12.13 -91.96
C PHE A 66 39.94 13.63 -92.11
N LYS A 67 41.04 14.04 -92.78
CA LYS A 67 41.53 15.43 -92.82
C LYS A 67 40.53 16.50 -93.30
N ASP A 68 39.51 16.07 -94.05
CA ASP A 68 38.49 16.95 -94.63
C ASP A 68 37.20 16.96 -93.78
N VAL A 69 37.17 16.24 -92.64
CA VAL A 69 36.04 16.19 -91.71
C VAL A 69 36.05 17.44 -90.82
N VAL A 70 34.94 18.17 -90.84
CA VAL A 70 34.77 19.46 -90.15
C VAL A 70 33.72 19.38 -89.04
N TYR A 71 32.74 18.47 -89.13
CA TYR A 71 31.61 18.40 -88.19
C TYR A 71 31.19 16.96 -87.87
N VAL A 72 30.86 16.68 -86.61
CA VAL A 72 30.27 15.42 -86.14
C VAL A 72 29.04 15.73 -85.27
N ALA A 73 27.86 15.28 -85.70
CA ALA A 73 26.60 15.52 -84.98
C ALA A 73 26.42 14.65 -83.72
N GLY A 74 27.09 13.49 -83.67
CA GLY A 74 27.04 12.56 -82.53
C GLY A 74 28.34 12.54 -81.73
N ASP A 75 28.60 11.44 -81.03
CA ASP A 75 29.84 11.24 -80.28
C ASP A 75 31.01 10.91 -81.23
N LEU A 76 32.16 11.55 -81.07
CA LEU A 76 33.43 11.15 -81.68
C LEU A 76 34.28 10.44 -80.62
N THR A 77 34.49 9.13 -80.75
CA THR A 77 35.34 8.37 -79.82
C THR A 77 36.53 7.76 -80.56
N ILE A 78 37.74 7.97 -80.04
CA ILE A 78 38.97 7.33 -80.51
C ILE A 78 39.57 6.58 -79.33
N ARG A 79 39.60 5.25 -79.43
CA ARG A 79 40.02 4.41 -78.30
C ARG A 79 40.88 3.21 -78.66
N SER A 80 41.87 2.93 -77.82
CA SER A 80 42.71 1.72 -77.95
C SER A 80 43.37 1.59 -79.32
N THR A 81 43.73 2.71 -79.96
CA THR A 81 44.40 2.72 -81.28
C THR A 81 45.88 3.07 -81.17
N PRO A 82 46.75 2.46 -81.99
CA PRO A 82 48.19 2.75 -82.05
C PRO A 82 48.52 4.00 -82.88
N ILE A 83 47.62 5.00 -82.93
CA ILE A 83 47.87 6.25 -83.66
C ILE A 83 48.93 7.08 -82.94
N ASP A 84 49.80 7.76 -83.69
CA ASP A 84 50.87 8.59 -83.14
C ASP A 84 50.59 10.10 -83.23
N ASN A 85 49.53 10.52 -83.94
CA ASN A 85 49.13 11.92 -84.09
C ASN A 85 47.63 12.08 -84.42
N LEU A 86 47.13 13.32 -84.30
CA LEU A 86 45.76 13.73 -84.65
C LEU A 86 45.70 14.60 -85.92
N GLU A 87 46.73 14.59 -86.78
CA GLU A 87 46.82 15.45 -87.98
C GLU A 87 45.61 15.28 -88.90
N GLY A 88 45.11 14.06 -89.00
CA GLY A 88 43.89 13.71 -89.72
C GLY A 88 42.61 14.38 -89.21
N LEU A 89 42.61 15.03 -88.05
CA LEU A 89 41.45 15.74 -87.51
C LEU A 89 41.65 17.25 -87.45
N ALA A 90 42.73 17.78 -88.04
CA ALA A 90 43.10 19.19 -87.93
C ALA A 90 41.99 20.19 -88.35
N GLN A 91 41.10 19.80 -89.27
CA GLN A 91 39.97 20.63 -89.73
C GLN A 91 38.67 20.44 -88.95
N LEU A 92 38.61 19.53 -87.98
CA LEU A 92 37.42 19.31 -87.16
C LEU A 92 37.12 20.58 -86.35
N GLN A 93 35.91 21.13 -86.51
CA GLN A 93 35.46 22.37 -85.86
C GLN A 93 34.42 22.13 -84.76
N VAL A 94 33.52 21.17 -84.91
CA VAL A 94 32.39 20.99 -83.98
C VAL A 94 32.06 19.51 -83.78
N VAL A 95 31.86 19.12 -82.52
CA VAL A 95 31.27 17.84 -82.11
C VAL A 95 30.05 18.13 -81.23
N ASP A 96 28.84 17.88 -81.71
CA ASP A 96 27.61 18.15 -80.92
C ASP A 96 27.43 17.15 -79.76
N GLY A 97 28.01 15.95 -79.87
CA GLY A 97 28.05 14.93 -78.82
C GLY A 97 29.28 15.05 -77.91
N SER A 98 29.81 13.91 -77.52
CA SER A 98 31.02 13.76 -76.71
C SER A 98 32.23 13.55 -77.61
N PHE A 99 33.37 14.16 -77.27
CA PHE A 99 34.65 13.87 -77.91
C PHE A 99 35.56 13.14 -76.92
N GLY A 100 35.81 11.85 -77.17
CA GLY A 100 36.62 10.99 -76.31
C GLY A 100 37.92 10.52 -76.96
N LEU A 101 39.03 10.76 -76.28
CA LEU A 101 40.35 10.18 -76.55
C LEU A 101 40.71 9.27 -75.36
N SER A 102 40.92 7.98 -75.61
CA SER A 102 41.22 7.03 -74.53
C SER A 102 42.16 5.91 -74.96
N ASP A 103 43.08 5.50 -74.07
CA ASP A 103 43.99 4.36 -74.31
C ASP A 103 44.82 4.48 -75.62
N LEU A 104 45.31 5.68 -75.92
CA LEU A 104 46.15 5.95 -77.11
C LEU A 104 47.64 5.95 -76.75
N ASP A 105 48.45 5.24 -77.53
CA ASP A 105 49.89 5.04 -77.29
C ASP A 105 50.75 6.03 -78.10
N PHE A 106 50.64 7.32 -77.77
CA PHE A 106 51.46 8.35 -78.41
C PHE A 106 52.95 8.12 -78.09
N THR A 107 53.79 8.00 -79.11
CA THR A 107 55.25 7.84 -78.92
C THR A 107 55.99 9.16 -78.70
N SER A 108 55.30 10.30 -78.89
CA SER A 108 55.77 11.68 -78.68
C SER A 108 54.62 12.61 -78.26
N ASP A 109 54.94 13.76 -77.66
CA ASP A 109 53.93 14.76 -77.24
C ASP A 109 53.11 15.30 -78.44
N LEU A 110 51.82 15.57 -78.24
CA LEU A 110 50.85 15.98 -79.28
C LEU A 110 50.99 17.44 -79.74
N ALA A 111 52.00 18.17 -79.26
CA ALA A 111 52.15 19.62 -79.45
C ALA A 111 52.29 20.10 -80.91
N SER A 112 52.43 19.21 -81.90
CA SER A 112 52.70 19.58 -83.30
C SER A 112 51.47 19.79 -84.19
N VAL A 113 50.26 19.48 -83.73
CA VAL A 113 49.02 19.65 -84.50
C VAL A 113 47.99 20.37 -83.64
N ALA A 114 47.56 21.57 -84.05
CA ALA A 114 46.42 22.25 -83.42
C ALA A 114 45.13 21.84 -84.13
N LEU A 115 44.12 21.39 -83.38
CA LEU A 115 42.79 21.15 -83.94
C LEU A 115 42.07 22.50 -84.14
N SER A 116 41.26 22.62 -85.18
CA SER A 116 40.36 23.76 -85.38
C SER A 116 39.07 23.66 -84.55
N LEU A 117 39.05 22.80 -83.54
CA LEU A 117 37.86 22.41 -82.78
C LEU A 117 37.44 23.55 -81.85
N GLU A 118 36.23 24.08 -82.04
CA GLU A 118 35.66 25.19 -81.29
C GLU A 118 34.70 24.71 -80.18
N THR A 119 33.86 23.70 -80.44
CA THR A 119 32.79 23.27 -79.51
C THR A 119 32.66 21.75 -79.36
N VAL A 120 32.43 21.31 -78.10
CA VAL A 120 32.04 19.94 -77.73
C VAL A 120 30.76 19.99 -76.89
N GLY A 121 29.65 19.46 -77.37
CA GLY A 121 28.34 19.65 -76.74
C GLY A 121 28.18 18.96 -75.37
N ASN A 122 28.64 17.71 -75.23
CA ASN A 122 28.38 16.89 -74.04
C ASN A 122 29.62 16.70 -73.16
N GLN A 123 30.55 15.82 -73.51
CA GLN A 123 31.74 15.53 -72.70
C GLN A 123 32.99 15.55 -73.57
N PHE A 124 34.04 16.23 -73.11
CA PHE A 124 35.38 16.07 -73.62
C PHE A 124 36.18 15.17 -72.65
N LEU A 125 36.55 13.97 -73.09
CA LEU A 125 37.32 12.99 -72.34
C LEU A 125 38.73 12.80 -72.92
N ILE A 126 39.75 12.87 -72.05
CA ILE A 126 41.16 12.51 -72.33
C ILE A 126 41.62 11.56 -71.24
N ARG A 127 41.93 10.30 -71.59
CA ARG A 127 42.25 9.27 -70.59
C ARG A 127 43.34 8.29 -71.00
N ASN A 128 44.24 7.98 -70.06
CA ASN A 128 45.22 6.90 -70.19
C ASN A 128 46.15 7.06 -71.41
N HIS A 129 46.84 8.20 -71.48
CA HIS A 129 47.84 8.50 -72.51
C HIS A 129 49.24 8.65 -71.92
N PRO A 130 50.06 7.58 -71.90
CA PRO A 130 51.41 7.64 -71.33
C PRO A 130 52.37 8.58 -72.05
N GLY A 131 52.19 8.87 -73.35
CA GLY A 131 53.06 9.76 -74.11
C GLY A 131 52.73 11.26 -74.02
N LEU A 132 51.57 11.61 -73.49
CA LEU A 132 51.03 12.96 -73.50
C LEU A 132 51.72 13.84 -72.44
N LYS A 133 52.32 14.96 -72.85
CA LYS A 133 52.95 15.92 -71.94
C LYS A 133 52.22 17.25 -71.86
N THR A 134 51.60 17.68 -72.97
CA THR A 134 50.80 18.90 -73.07
C THR A 134 49.50 18.64 -73.83
N ILE A 135 48.51 19.52 -73.66
CA ILE A 135 47.21 19.45 -74.34
C ILE A 135 46.96 20.65 -75.25
N ASN A 136 48.03 21.31 -75.73
CA ASN A 136 47.95 22.50 -76.59
C ASN A 136 47.26 22.24 -77.94
N VAL A 137 47.10 20.97 -78.32
CA VAL A 137 46.25 20.55 -79.44
C VAL A 137 44.80 21.08 -79.32
N LEU A 138 44.39 21.48 -78.11
CA LEU A 138 43.05 21.95 -77.77
C LEU A 138 42.92 23.48 -77.61
N ASP A 139 43.96 24.26 -77.94
CA ASP A 139 44.00 25.71 -77.73
C ASP A 139 42.78 26.48 -78.29
N ASN A 140 42.13 25.95 -79.33
CA ASN A 140 40.99 26.57 -80.02
C ASN A 140 39.62 26.20 -79.45
N VAL A 141 39.56 25.30 -78.46
CA VAL A 141 38.27 24.85 -77.90
C VAL A 141 37.71 25.95 -77.00
N GLU A 142 36.56 26.49 -77.36
CA GLU A 142 35.91 27.59 -76.64
C GLU A 142 34.94 27.08 -75.56
N SER A 143 34.26 25.94 -75.80
CA SER A 143 33.29 25.40 -74.85
C SER A 143 33.16 23.89 -74.87
N ALA A 144 32.94 23.33 -73.68
CA ALA A 144 32.60 21.92 -73.44
C ALA A 144 31.45 21.81 -72.42
N GLY A 145 30.61 20.78 -72.55
CA GLY A 145 29.66 20.41 -71.49
C GLY A 145 30.42 20.03 -70.20
N SER A 146 30.94 18.81 -70.16
CA SER A 146 31.86 18.30 -69.14
C SER A 146 33.28 18.15 -69.68
N LEU A 147 34.29 18.30 -68.83
CA LEU A 147 35.70 18.06 -69.16
C LEU A 147 36.29 17.02 -68.20
N VAL A 148 36.86 15.94 -68.74
CA VAL A 148 37.48 14.86 -67.97
C VAL A 148 38.89 14.59 -68.49
N ILE A 149 39.89 14.82 -67.64
CA ILE A 149 41.30 14.53 -67.91
C ILE A 149 41.81 13.60 -66.81
N SER A 150 42.04 12.33 -67.14
CA SER A 150 42.43 11.34 -66.13
C SER A 150 43.48 10.33 -66.57
N ASP A 151 44.23 9.79 -65.63
CA ASP A 151 45.16 8.67 -65.86
C ASP A 151 46.28 8.98 -66.89
N ASN A 152 46.72 10.24 -67.06
CA ASN A 152 47.81 10.59 -67.98
C ASN A 152 49.12 10.81 -67.21
N PRO A 153 49.96 9.77 -67.03
CA PRO A 153 51.04 9.79 -66.04
C PRO A 153 52.18 10.76 -66.34
N ASN A 154 52.31 11.23 -67.59
CA ASN A 154 53.38 12.13 -68.02
C ASN A 154 52.89 13.55 -68.38
N LEU A 155 51.62 13.88 -68.11
CA LEU A 155 51.03 15.18 -68.40
C LEU A 155 51.62 16.25 -67.46
N GLU A 156 52.32 17.24 -67.99
CA GLU A 156 53.11 18.21 -67.22
C GLU A 156 52.32 19.50 -66.90
N ASN A 157 51.48 19.98 -67.82
CA ASN A 157 50.67 21.19 -67.64
C ASN A 157 49.35 21.15 -68.44
N LEU A 158 48.49 22.14 -68.20
CA LEU A 158 47.16 22.28 -68.81
C LEU A 158 47.02 23.57 -69.65
N ASP A 159 48.12 24.06 -70.22
CA ASP A 159 48.17 25.38 -70.90
C ASP A 159 47.20 25.51 -72.09
N GLY A 160 46.70 24.40 -72.65
CA GLY A 160 45.67 24.38 -73.70
C GLY A 160 44.21 24.54 -73.24
N LEU A 161 43.95 24.65 -71.94
CA LEU A 161 42.59 24.86 -71.40
C LEU A 161 42.27 26.31 -71.05
N ALA A 162 43.19 27.23 -71.31
CA ALA A 162 43.08 28.62 -70.84
C ALA A 162 41.77 29.33 -71.24
N ASN A 163 41.14 28.91 -72.34
CA ASN A 163 39.94 29.51 -72.93
C ASN A 163 38.68 28.62 -72.90
N VAL A 164 38.76 27.40 -72.34
CA VAL A 164 37.65 26.44 -72.37
C VAL A 164 36.61 26.76 -71.30
N ALA A 165 35.40 27.12 -71.71
CA ALA A 165 34.27 27.26 -70.80
C ALA A 165 33.59 25.90 -70.56
N VAL A 166 33.65 25.40 -69.32
CA VAL A 166 32.99 24.16 -68.87
C VAL A 166 31.64 24.51 -68.24
N SER A 167 30.57 23.83 -68.63
CA SER A 167 29.20 24.19 -68.22
C SER A 167 28.51 23.20 -67.28
N THR A 168 28.96 21.95 -67.18
CA THR A 168 28.32 20.91 -66.36
C THR A 168 29.22 20.31 -65.28
N ALA A 169 30.38 19.75 -65.64
CA ALA A 169 31.29 19.11 -64.69
C ALA A 169 32.77 19.16 -65.12
N LEU A 170 33.68 19.26 -64.16
CA LEU A 170 35.14 19.22 -64.38
C LEU A 170 35.78 18.12 -63.53
N THR A 171 36.53 17.22 -64.17
CA THR A 171 37.30 16.15 -63.50
C THR A 171 38.76 16.16 -63.98
N ILE A 172 39.71 16.37 -63.07
CA ILE A 172 41.16 16.26 -63.31
C ILE A 172 41.74 15.28 -62.29
N ALA A 173 41.95 14.03 -62.69
CA ALA A 173 42.27 12.95 -61.77
C ALA A 173 43.52 12.14 -62.18
N ASP A 174 44.35 11.73 -61.23
CA ASP A 174 45.38 10.70 -61.43
C ASP A 174 46.42 11.01 -62.53
N ASN A 175 46.80 12.27 -62.71
CA ASN A 175 47.86 12.70 -63.63
C ASN A 175 49.17 12.90 -62.84
N ALA A 176 49.97 11.83 -62.75
CA ALA A 176 51.03 11.66 -61.75
C ALA A 176 52.14 12.74 -61.70
N VAL A 177 52.36 13.52 -62.76
CA VAL A 177 53.36 14.60 -62.80
C VAL A 177 52.76 15.99 -63.00
N LEU A 178 51.43 16.09 -63.12
CA LEU A 178 50.75 17.38 -63.26
C LEU A 178 50.84 18.12 -61.93
N SER A 179 51.48 19.29 -61.93
CA SER A 179 51.79 20.04 -60.71
C SER A 179 51.27 21.49 -60.66
N ASP A 180 50.78 22.01 -61.79
CA ASP A 180 50.28 23.38 -61.89
C ASP A 180 48.84 23.43 -62.45
N CYS A 181 47.87 23.76 -61.61
CA CYS A 181 46.46 23.94 -61.96
C CYS A 181 45.95 25.37 -61.77
N ALA A 182 46.86 26.35 -61.66
CA ALA A 182 46.51 27.77 -61.65
C ALA A 182 46.19 28.34 -63.06
N ALA A 183 45.82 27.47 -64.01
CA ALA A 183 45.45 27.88 -65.37
C ALA A 183 44.10 28.63 -65.37
N SER A 184 43.98 29.68 -66.19
CA SER A 184 42.82 30.58 -66.19
C SER A 184 41.47 29.87 -66.42
N GLY A 185 41.43 28.85 -67.28
CA GLY A 185 40.21 28.06 -67.54
C GLY A 185 39.77 27.21 -66.35
N ILE A 186 40.73 26.65 -65.61
CA ILE A 186 40.47 25.87 -64.39
C ILE A 186 40.00 26.82 -63.28
N CYS A 187 40.68 27.95 -63.08
CA CYS A 187 40.28 28.94 -62.08
C CYS A 187 38.91 29.56 -62.38
N ALA A 188 38.55 29.74 -63.66
CA ALA A 188 37.21 30.16 -64.06
C ALA A 188 36.16 29.09 -63.73
N ALA A 189 36.44 27.80 -63.96
CA ALA A 189 35.55 26.71 -63.61
C ALA A 189 35.37 26.54 -62.09
N ILE A 190 36.43 26.74 -61.30
CA ILE A 190 36.39 26.72 -59.83
C ILE A 190 35.55 27.87 -59.25
N THR A 191 35.48 29.01 -59.94
CA THR A 191 34.74 30.21 -59.49
C THR A 191 33.32 30.31 -60.07
N ALA A 192 32.98 29.46 -61.03
CA ALA A 192 31.66 29.40 -61.65
C ALA A 192 30.78 28.31 -60.98
N PRO A 193 29.45 28.47 -60.97
CA PRO A 193 28.53 27.44 -60.48
C PRO A 193 28.43 26.30 -61.50
N VAL A 194 29.36 25.35 -61.45
CA VAL A 194 29.28 24.06 -62.15
C VAL A 194 28.71 22.99 -61.19
N ALA A 195 28.04 21.97 -61.73
CA ALA A 195 27.30 21.00 -60.92
C ALA A 195 28.20 20.00 -60.18
N SER A 196 29.44 19.79 -60.65
CA SER A 196 30.41 18.87 -60.03
C SER A 196 31.85 19.27 -60.38
N LEU A 197 32.72 19.30 -59.37
CA LEU A 197 34.15 19.61 -59.47
C LEU A 197 34.94 18.50 -58.76
N THR A 198 35.87 17.87 -59.47
CA THR A 198 36.72 16.82 -58.91
C THR A 198 38.16 17.04 -59.37
N ILE A 199 39.07 17.27 -58.43
CA ILE A 199 40.51 17.31 -58.68
C ILE A 199 41.15 16.42 -57.62
N SER A 200 41.87 15.38 -58.04
CA SER A 200 42.45 14.38 -57.14
C SER A 200 43.61 13.62 -57.79
N GLY A 201 44.51 13.02 -57.01
CA GLY A 201 45.53 12.10 -57.53
C GLY A 201 46.61 12.74 -58.43
N ASN A 202 46.72 14.07 -58.48
CA ASN A 202 47.82 14.77 -59.17
C ASN A 202 48.90 15.20 -58.15
N THR A 203 49.76 16.16 -58.51
CA THR A 203 50.83 16.67 -57.62
C THR A 203 50.80 18.20 -57.52
N GLY A 204 51.71 18.79 -56.73
CA GLY A 204 51.90 20.25 -56.68
C GLY A 204 50.66 20.99 -56.19
N ASN A 205 50.32 22.13 -56.80
CA ASN A 205 49.10 22.88 -56.46
C ASN A 205 47.83 22.28 -57.09
N CYS A 206 47.92 21.07 -57.66
CA CYS A 206 46.84 20.36 -58.32
C CYS A 206 46.54 19.01 -57.65
N ALA A 207 47.15 18.71 -56.50
CA ALA A 207 47.03 17.37 -55.91
C ALA A 207 45.59 17.03 -55.54
N ASN A 208 44.83 18.03 -55.09
CA ASN A 208 43.41 17.93 -54.79
C ASN A 208 42.65 19.24 -55.12
N PHE A 209 41.33 19.19 -55.00
CA PHE A 209 40.44 20.35 -55.24
C PHE A 209 40.80 21.56 -54.39
N PHE A 210 41.09 21.36 -53.10
CA PHE A 210 41.35 22.44 -52.16
C PHE A 210 42.65 23.17 -52.46
N GLU A 211 43.71 22.45 -52.85
CA GLU A 211 44.98 23.04 -53.29
C GLU A 211 44.83 23.82 -54.60
N ALA A 212 44.08 23.28 -55.56
CA ALA A 212 43.77 23.96 -56.81
C ALA A 212 42.94 25.23 -56.58
N GLN A 213 41.95 25.17 -55.69
CA GLN A 213 41.13 26.32 -55.29
C GLN A 213 41.95 27.39 -54.57
N ALA A 214 42.81 26.99 -53.63
CA ALA A 214 43.71 27.89 -52.93
C ALA A 214 44.71 28.58 -53.88
N ALA A 215 45.23 27.84 -54.87
CA ALA A 215 46.10 28.38 -55.91
C ALA A 215 45.39 29.38 -56.84
N CYS A 216 44.11 29.14 -57.15
CA CYS A 216 43.31 30.01 -58.00
C CYS A 216 42.79 31.28 -57.31
N LEU A 217 42.40 31.20 -56.03
CA LEU A 217 41.68 32.27 -55.35
C LEU A 217 42.54 33.13 -54.41
N GLY A 218 43.60 32.54 -53.82
CA GLY A 218 44.40 33.19 -52.79
C GLY A 218 43.62 33.44 -51.49
N ASN A 219 43.88 32.62 -50.47
CA ASN A 219 43.31 32.67 -49.11
C ASN A 219 41.77 32.82 -49.06
N PRO A 220 41.01 31.76 -49.37
CA PRO A 220 39.57 31.80 -49.55
C PRO A 220 38.74 31.87 -48.25
N ASP A 221 37.59 32.55 -48.31
CA ASP A 221 36.52 32.49 -47.30
C ASP A 221 35.92 31.07 -47.21
N CYS A 222 35.37 30.71 -46.05
CA CYS A 222 34.69 29.45 -45.76
C CYS A 222 33.66 29.10 -46.88
N PRO A 223 33.68 27.89 -47.48
CA PRO A 223 32.82 27.56 -48.61
C PRO A 223 31.34 27.58 -48.23
N THR A 224 30.45 27.81 -49.20
CA THR A 224 29.00 27.84 -48.92
C THR A 224 28.47 26.47 -48.48
N ASN A 225 28.83 25.40 -49.19
CA ASN A 225 28.51 24.02 -48.83
C ASN A 225 29.80 23.20 -48.78
N LEU A 226 29.84 22.17 -47.94
CA LEU A 226 31.00 21.30 -47.77
C LEU A 226 30.58 19.84 -47.88
N THR A 227 31.18 19.12 -48.83
CA THR A 227 31.03 17.67 -48.98
C THR A 227 32.36 16.99 -48.70
N LEU A 228 32.34 15.96 -47.86
CA LEU A 228 33.51 15.20 -47.42
C LEU A 228 33.20 13.72 -47.56
N THR A 229 33.98 13.01 -48.36
CA THR A 229 33.83 11.57 -48.67
C THR A 229 35.01 10.73 -48.16
N THR A 230 36.15 11.35 -47.85
CA THR A 230 37.32 10.68 -47.27
C THR A 230 37.95 11.47 -46.13
N ASN A 231 38.65 10.80 -45.22
CA ASN A 231 39.43 11.47 -44.16
C ASN A 231 40.56 12.37 -44.69
N GLN A 232 41.06 12.10 -45.89
CA GLN A 232 42.08 12.95 -46.52
C GLN A 232 41.48 14.30 -46.92
N GLU A 233 40.25 14.32 -47.43
CA GLU A 233 39.53 15.57 -47.75
C GLU A 233 39.29 16.43 -46.50
N ILE A 234 39.08 15.80 -45.33
CA ILE A 234 38.99 16.52 -44.05
C ILE A 234 40.32 17.22 -43.75
N ALA A 235 41.44 16.50 -43.85
CA ALA A 235 42.77 17.07 -43.61
C ALA A 235 43.11 18.19 -44.61
N ASP A 236 42.76 18.00 -45.88
CA ASP A 236 43.00 18.96 -46.95
C ASP A 236 42.15 20.22 -46.76
N PHE A 237 40.88 20.07 -46.37
CA PHE A 237 40.00 21.20 -46.03
C PHE A 237 40.55 22.01 -44.86
N VAL A 238 40.98 21.36 -43.76
CA VAL A 238 41.55 22.03 -42.59
C VAL A 238 42.85 22.77 -42.95
N ALA A 239 43.66 22.21 -43.84
CA ALA A 239 44.87 22.84 -44.34
C ALA A 239 44.58 24.06 -45.23
N ALA A 240 43.56 23.98 -46.09
CA ALA A 240 43.17 25.05 -47.02
C ALA A 240 42.35 26.17 -46.35
N TYR A 241 41.58 25.84 -45.31
CA TYR A 241 40.64 26.74 -44.62
C TYR A 241 40.86 26.80 -43.10
N PRO A 242 42.05 27.16 -42.62
CA PRO A 242 42.40 27.08 -41.19
C PRO A 242 41.60 28.01 -40.26
N ASN A 243 40.82 28.96 -40.80
CA ASN A 243 39.98 29.89 -40.03
C ASN A 243 38.46 29.68 -40.26
N CYS A 244 38.07 28.63 -40.98
CA CYS A 244 36.68 28.35 -41.34
C CYS A 244 35.99 27.59 -40.21
N VAL A 245 35.45 28.36 -39.26
CA VAL A 245 34.70 27.84 -38.10
C VAL A 245 33.18 27.94 -38.26
N ASN A 246 32.67 28.67 -39.26
CA ASN A 246 31.23 28.87 -39.48
C ASN A 246 30.88 28.57 -40.95
N LEU A 247 30.25 27.43 -41.20
CA LEU A 247 29.82 27.03 -42.53
C LEU A 247 28.44 27.67 -42.85
N PRO A 248 28.29 28.51 -43.90
CA PRO A 248 27.03 29.18 -44.18
C PRO A 248 25.87 28.28 -44.62
N GLY A 249 26.16 27.18 -45.32
CA GLY A 249 25.17 26.27 -45.92
C GLY A 249 25.30 24.84 -45.38
N ASP A 250 25.17 23.85 -46.26
CA ASP A 250 25.04 22.44 -45.88
C ASP A 250 26.41 21.76 -45.69
N LEU A 251 26.50 20.91 -44.66
CA LEU A 251 27.59 19.96 -44.45
C LEU A 251 27.09 18.56 -44.83
N LEU A 252 27.80 17.89 -45.74
CA LEU A 252 27.57 16.50 -46.12
C LEU A 252 28.84 15.67 -45.85
N VAL A 253 28.73 14.68 -44.99
CA VAL A 253 29.78 13.71 -44.68
C VAL A 253 29.29 12.33 -45.12
N GLU A 254 29.98 11.72 -46.08
CA GLU A 254 29.62 10.45 -46.68
C GLU A 254 30.80 9.46 -46.74
N ASP A 255 30.48 8.19 -46.97
CA ASP A 255 31.44 7.10 -47.27
C ASP A 255 32.58 6.92 -46.22
N ASP A 256 33.83 7.19 -46.60
CA ASP A 256 35.05 6.91 -45.82
C ASP A 256 35.49 8.12 -44.95
N ALA A 257 34.72 9.22 -44.93
CA ALA A 257 34.94 10.38 -44.07
C ALA A 257 34.51 10.10 -42.62
N ASN A 258 35.26 9.23 -41.95
CA ASN A 258 34.90 8.68 -40.64
C ASN A 258 35.65 9.22 -39.42
N ASN A 259 36.64 10.11 -39.58
CA ASN A 259 37.40 10.72 -38.50
C ASN A 259 37.27 12.25 -38.57
N LEU A 260 36.34 12.79 -37.79
CA LEU A 260 35.95 14.20 -37.82
C LEU A 260 36.76 15.09 -36.87
N GLN A 261 37.67 14.53 -36.07
CA GLN A 261 38.40 15.24 -35.00
C GLN A 261 39.12 16.51 -35.46
N ALA A 262 39.59 16.55 -36.71
CA ALA A 262 40.32 17.67 -37.25
C ALA A 262 39.39 18.83 -37.69
N LEU A 263 38.09 18.57 -37.84
CA LEU A 263 37.11 19.52 -38.34
C LEU A 263 36.62 20.43 -37.20
N ASP A 264 37.09 21.68 -37.16
CA ASP A 264 36.78 22.65 -36.09
C ASP A 264 35.63 23.60 -36.47
N LEU A 265 34.52 23.02 -36.94
CA LEU A 265 33.30 23.79 -37.25
C LEU A 265 32.50 24.05 -35.98
N VAL A 266 32.20 25.32 -35.72
CA VAL A 266 31.37 25.82 -34.60
C VAL A 266 29.90 25.94 -35.00
N THR A 267 29.60 26.36 -36.23
CA THR A 267 28.21 26.46 -36.71
C THR A 267 28.05 25.93 -38.15
N VAL A 268 26.89 25.31 -38.42
CA VAL A 268 26.43 24.96 -39.77
C VAL A 268 25.10 25.68 -40.00
N GLY A 269 25.05 26.59 -40.97
CA GLY A 269 23.86 27.40 -41.26
C GLY A 269 22.73 26.61 -41.92
N GLY A 270 23.05 25.58 -42.69
CA GLY A 270 22.12 24.67 -43.34
C GLY A 270 21.95 23.33 -42.60
N ASN A 271 21.78 22.25 -43.35
CA ASN A 271 21.68 20.90 -42.83
C ASN A 271 23.07 20.30 -42.56
N ALA A 272 23.18 19.48 -41.52
CA ALA A 272 24.34 18.63 -41.27
C ALA A 272 23.94 17.17 -41.52
N ILE A 273 24.46 16.57 -42.60
CA ILE A 273 24.07 15.25 -43.09
C ILE A 273 25.26 14.30 -42.97
N TYR A 274 25.08 13.21 -42.22
CA TYR A 274 26.01 12.10 -42.10
C TYR A 274 25.36 10.85 -42.69
N ARG A 275 25.96 10.27 -43.74
CA ARG A 275 25.30 9.19 -44.48
C ARG A 275 26.28 8.15 -45.01
N ASP A 276 25.86 6.89 -45.09
CA ASP A 276 26.60 5.80 -45.76
C ASP A 276 28.00 5.52 -45.14
N ILE A 277 28.21 5.88 -43.88
CA ILE A 277 29.48 5.69 -43.16
C ILE A 277 29.51 4.31 -42.52
N SER A 278 30.50 3.50 -42.91
CA SER A 278 30.63 2.10 -42.49
C SER A 278 31.13 1.87 -41.05
N SER A 279 31.84 2.86 -40.50
CA SER A 279 32.31 2.93 -39.11
C SER A 279 32.77 4.36 -38.82
N LEU A 280 32.05 5.10 -37.98
CA LEU A 280 32.44 6.45 -37.54
C LEU A 280 33.40 6.32 -36.35
N GLN A 281 34.64 6.81 -36.49
CA GLN A 281 35.73 6.58 -35.54
C GLN A 281 35.79 7.61 -34.40
N ASN A 282 35.49 8.89 -34.67
CA ASN A 282 35.32 9.88 -33.62
C ASN A 282 34.41 11.04 -34.05
N ILE A 283 33.71 11.56 -33.04
CA ILE A 283 33.02 12.85 -33.06
C ILE A 283 33.56 13.74 -31.93
N ASP A 284 34.21 13.13 -30.93
CA ASP A 284 34.89 13.79 -29.82
C ASP A 284 35.90 14.85 -30.32
N GLY A 285 35.57 16.13 -30.15
CA GLY A 285 36.39 17.27 -30.61
C GLY A 285 35.78 18.07 -31.76
N PHE A 286 34.66 17.60 -32.32
CA PHE A 286 33.85 18.36 -33.27
C PHE A 286 33.11 19.47 -32.51
N GLY A 287 33.64 20.70 -32.55
CA GLY A 287 33.20 21.86 -31.76
C GLY A 287 31.85 22.47 -32.14
N LEU A 288 30.97 21.70 -32.78
CA LEU A 288 29.71 22.18 -33.35
C LEU A 288 28.73 22.56 -32.23
N VAL A 289 28.40 23.84 -32.15
CA VAL A 289 27.47 24.43 -31.17
C VAL A 289 26.04 24.51 -31.74
N SER A 290 25.88 24.77 -33.04
CA SER A 290 24.53 24.89 -33.63
C SER A 290 24.43 24.44 -35.09
N VAL A 291 23.27 23.89 -35.42
CA VAL A 291 22.83 23.57 -36.78
C VAL A 291 21.55 24.36 -37.09
N GLY A 292 21.55 25.15 -38.15
CA GLY A 292 20.39 25.95 -38.55
C GLY A 292 19.25 25.12 -39.14
N GLY A 293 19.58 24.06 -39.88
CA GLY A 293 18.63 23.12 -40.50
C GLY A 293 18.50 21.79 -39.75
N ASP A 294 18.26 20.72 -40.51
CA ASP A 294 18.15 19.36 -39.98
C ASP A 294 19.54 18.78 -39.67
N LEU A 295 19.62 17.94 -38.63
CA LEU A 295 20.77 17.10 -38.31
C LEU A 295 20.43 15.65 -38.63
N LEU A 296 21.01 15.08 -39.70
CA LEU A 296 20.65 13.78 -40.24
C LEU A 296 21.77 12.75 -40.06
N PHE A 297 21.40 11.57 -39.56
CA PHE A 297 22.22 10.37 -39.53
C PHE A 297 21.50 9.27 -40.30
N GLN A 298 22.08 8.79 -41.40
CA GLN A 298 21.43 7.86 -42.32
C GLN A 298 22.35 6.70 -42.73
N ARG A 299 21.93 5.45 -42.56
CA ARG A 299 22.70 4.27 -42.99
C ARG A 299 24.12 4.24 -42.42
N LEU A 300 24.23 4.44 -41.11
CA LEU A 300 25.50 4.36 -40.39
C LEU A 300 25.63 3.01 -39.72
N HIS A 301 26.80 2.40 -39.82
CA HIS A 301 27.09 1.07 -39.28
C HIS A 301 28.27 1.13 -38.29
N ASN A 302 28.32 0.21 -37.32
CA ASN A 302 29.45 -0.01 -36.39
C ASN A 302 29.95 1.28 -35.69
N LEU A 303 29.03 1.97 -35.02
CA LEU A 303 29.32 3.11 -34.17
C LEU A 303 30.02 2.61 -32.89
N GLU A 304 31.36 2.70 -32.82
CA GLU A 304 32.15 2.15 -31.70
C GLU A 304 31.81 2.79 -30.33
N SER A 305 32.01 2.04 -29.24
CA SER A 305 31.76 2.46 -27.84
C SER A 305 32.66 3.58 -27.31
N THR A 306 33.49 4.18 -28.16
CA THR A 306 34.48 5.22 -27.84
C THR A 306 33.91 6.64 -27.94
N MET A 307 32.67 6.82 -28.44
CA MET A 307 32.00 8.12 -28.59
C MET A 307 31.29 8.63 -27.30
N ALA A 308 31.93 8.48 -26.14
CA ALA A 308 31.30 8.75 -24.85
C ALA A 308 30.96 10.22 -24.60
N ASN A 309 31.56 11.16 -25.35
CA ASN A 309 31.33 12.60 -25.17
C ASN A 309 30.49 13.23 -26.28
N GLY A 310 30.35 12.56 -27.43
CA GLY A 310 29.44 12.97 -28.47
C GLY A 310 29.64 14.34 -29.08
N PHE A 311 28.53 14.96 -29.50
CA PHE A 311 28.52 16.34 -30.01
C PHE A 311 28.51 17.34 -28.84
N LEU A 312 29.37 17.20 -27.83
CA LEU A 312 29.59 18.29 -26.89
C LEU A 312 30.47 19.35 -27.60
N PRO A 313 29.99 20.59 -27.87
CA PRO A 313 28.99 21.35 -27.08
C PRO A 313 27.67 21.72 -27.82
N LEU A 314 27.13 20.90 -28.71
CA LEU A 314 25.90 21.18 -29.47
C LEU A 314 24.74 21.61 -28.57
N GLU A 315 24.25 22.84 -28.76
CA GLU A 315 23.17 23.45 -27.98
C GLU A 315 21.84 23.50 -28.74
N THR A 316 21.85 23.76 -30.05
CA THR A 316 20.62 23.99 -30.84
C THR A 316 20.63 23.31 -32.21
N VAL A 317 19.50 22.69 -32.57
CA VAL A 317 19.20 22.22 -33.93
C VAL A 317 17.89 22.87 -34.37
N GLY A 318 17.95 23.78 -35.35
CA GLY A 318 16.80 24.55 -35.81
C GLY A 318 15.75 23.71 -36.56
N GLY A 319 16.17 22.63 -37.21
CA GLY A 319 15.33 21.63 -37.86
C GLY A 319 15.15 20.35 -37.04
N LYS A 320 14.98 19.22 -37.72
CA LYS A 320 14.77 17.91 -37.09
C LYS A 320 16.08 17.19 -36.82
N LEU A 321 16.13 16.46 -35.71
CA LEU A 321 17.06 15.35 -35.55
C LEU A 321 16.51 14.12 -36.30
N VAL A 322 17.22 13.64 -37.32
CA VAL A 322 16.80 12.51 -38.15
C VAL A 322 17.74 11.32 -37.93
N LEU A 323 17.20 10.20 -37.45
CA LEU A 323 17.91 8.93 -37.24
C LEU A 323 17.30 7.86 -38.14
N ALA A 324 18.04 7.40 -39.15
CA ALA A 324 17.51 6.45 -40.13
C ALA A 324 18.47 5.29 -40.44
N SER A 325 17.99 4.05 -40.29
CA SER A 325 18.75 2.83 -40.64
C SER A 325 20.14 2.74 -40.00
N LEU A 326 20.23 3.00 -38.70
CA LEU A 326 21.47 2.86 -37.93
C LEU A 326 21.56 1.45 -37.33
N THR A 327 22.77 0.89 -37.21
CA THR A 327 22.99 -0.45 -36.63
C THR A 327 24.25 -0.51 -35.75
N GLY A 328 24.15 -1.13 -34.57
CA GLY A 328 25.30 -1.44 -33.70
C GLY A 328 25.69 -0.29 -32.77
N VAL A 329 24.73 0.25 -32.02
CA VAL A 329 24.88 1.56 -31.38
C VAL A 329 24.59 1.51 -29.87
N ASN A 330 25.51 2.09 -29.08
CA ASN A 330 25.22 2.65 -27.75
C ASN A 330 25.35 4.16 -27.94
N PHE A 331 24.24 4.83 -28.27
CA PHE A 331 24.25 6.10 -28.99
C PHE A 331 24.81 7.26 -28.17
N VAL A 332 25.29 8.25 -28.94
CA VAL A 332 26.04 9.43 -28.55
C VAL A 332 25.23 10.36 -27.63
N PRO A 333 25.77 10.81 -26.48
CA PRO A 333 25.03 11.68 -25.57
C PRO A 333 24.86 13.11 -26.13
N PHE A 334 23.62 13.58 -26.33
CA PHE A 334 23.28 14.96 -26.74
C PHE A 334 23.13 15.91 -25.53
N ASN A 335 24.04 15.81 -24.57
CA ASN A 335 23.86 16.35 -23.20
C ASN A 335 23.73 17.87 -23.11
N SER A 336 24.15 18.59 -24.15
CA SER A 336 24.12 20.06 -24.19
C SER A 336 22.98 20.62 -25.01
N VAL A 337 22.21 19.77 -25.70
CA VAL A 337 21.13 20.24 -26.57
C VAL A 337 20.00 20.77 -25.71
N THR A 338 19.63 22.03 -25.92
CA THR A 338 18.56 22.73 -25.20
C THR A 338 17.35 23.01 -26.07
N SER A 339 17.47 22.89 -27.40
CA SER A 339 16.35 23.14 -28.33
C SER A 339 16.46 22.31 -29.62
N LEU A 340 15.33 21.73 -30.04
CA LEU A 340 15.15 20.96 -31.27
C LEU A 340 13.88 21.40 -32.03
N GLY A 341 13.97 21.46 -33.36
CA GLY A 341 12.83 21.68 -34.27
C GLY A 341 11.99 20.43 -34.59
N GLY A 342 12.32 19.26 -34.03
CA GLY A 342 11.58 18.01 -34.20
C GLY A 342 12.45 16.75 -34.17
N ILE A 343 11.82 15.58 -34.18
CA ILE A 343 12.48 14.27 -34.16
C ILE A 343 11.90 13.37 -35.26
N SER A 344 12.76 12.69 -36.00
CA SER A 344 12.37 11.70 -37.00
C SER A 344 13.23 10.44 -36.89
N ILE A 345 12.62 9.32 -36.48
CA ILE A 345 13.28 8.02 -36.35
C ILE A 345 12.67 7.05 -37.37
N SER A 346 13.50 6.35 -38.15
CA SER A 346 12.96 5.41 -39.14
C SER A 346 13.84 4.21 -39.48
N PHE A 347 13.21 3.04 -39.68
CA PHE A 347 13.84 1.81 -40.15
C PHE A 347 15.05 1.37 -39.32
N THR A 348 14.96 1.49 -37.99
CA THR A 348 16.03 1.13 -37.04
C THR A 348 15.68 -0.17 -36.30
N SER A 349 16.71 -0.89 -35.85
CA SER A 349 16.57 -2.16 -35.10
C SER A 349 16.97 -2.06 -33.63
N GLU A 350 17.22 -0.86 -33.12
CA GLU A 350 17.66 -0.59 -31.75
C GLU A 350 16.91 0.63 -31.19
N VAL A 351 16.71 0.66 -29.87
CA VAL A 351 16.10 1.77 -29.11
C VAL A 351 17.19 2.76 -28.73
N TYR A 352 16.97 4.06 -28.96
CA TYR A 352 17.96 5.11 -28.67
C TYR A 352 17.72 5.70 -27.29
N ASP A 353 18.77 5.78 -26.48
CA ASP A 353 18.70 6.51 -25.21
C ASP A 353 18.88 8.01 -25.46
N LEU A 354 17.79 8.78 -25.36
CA LEU A 354 17.82 10.24 -25.43
C LEU A 354 17.81 10.90 -24.03
N SER A 355 17.93 10.12 -22.94
CA SER A 355 17.84 10.58 -21.53
C SER A 355 18.65 11.83 -21.24
N ALA A 356 19.78 11.97 -21.91
CA ALA A 356 20.67 13.09 -21.70
C ALA A 356 20.19 14.43 -22.29
N MET A 357 19.11 14.43 -23.08
CA MET A 357 18.42 15.61 -23.60
C MET A 357 17.34 16.14 -22.64
N ALA A 358 17.33 15.67 -21.39
CA ALA A 358 16.31 16.02 -20.41
C ALA A 358 16.19 17.55 -20.23
N GLY A 359 14.98 18.06 -20.47
CA GLY A 359 14.66 19.48 -20.33
C GLY A 359 14.91 20.33 -21.58
N ALA A 360 15.33 19.73 -22.70
CA ALA A 360 15.39 20.40 -24.00
C ALA A 360 13.99 20.77 -24.50
N GLU A 361 13.85 21.94 -25.10
CA GLU A 361 12.62 22.34 -25.78
C GLU A 361 12.48 21.62 -27.11
N LEU A 362 11.37 20.92 -27.30
CA LEU A 362 11.06 20.22 -28.54
C LEU A 362 9.88 20.91 -29.23
N ASN A 363 10.17 21.68 -30.28
CA ASN A 363 9.21 22.51 -31.00
C ASN A 363 9.07 22.02 -32.45
N GLY A 364 8.08 21.19 -32.77
CA GLY A 364 7.86 20.78 -34.17
C GLY A 364 7.09 19.48 -34.39
N SER A 365 7.70 18.51 -35.07
CA SER A 365 7.05 17.24 -35.44
C SER A 365 7.80 16.03 -34.88
N ILE A 366 7.05 15.03 -34.43
CA ILE A 366 7.56 13.70 -34.10
C ILE A 366 7.14 12.72 -35.20
N SER A 367 8.10 11.99 -35.75
CA SER A 367 7.85 10.93 -36.73
C SER A 367 8.65 9.68 -36.40
N ILE A 368 7.98 8.57 -36.12
CA ILE A 368 8.60 7.27 -35.83
C ILE A 368 8.04 6.27 -36.85
N THR A 369 8.89 5.65 -37.67
CA THR A 369 8.40 4.83 -38.80
C THR A 369 9.21 3.57 -39.06
N GLY A 370 8.54 2.41 -39.10
CA GLY A 370 9.16 1.16 -39.56
C GLY A 370 10.18 0.58 -38.59
N CYS A 371 10.06 0.85 -37.29
CA CYS A 371 10.97 0.36 -36.26
C CYS A 371 10.46 -1.00 -35.74
N SER A 372 11.24 -2.06 -35.97
CA SER A 372 10.79 -3.43 -35.73
C SER A 372 11.04 -3.97 -34.31
N THR A 373 11.66 -3.16 -33.45
CA THR A 373 12.14 -3.56 -32.11
C THR A 373 11.64 -2.65 -30.97
N ILE A 374 10.86 -1.62 -31.28
CA ILE A 374 10.37 -0.64 -30.30
C ILE A 374 9.09 -1.20 -29.69
N GLU A 375 9.10 -1.45 -28.37
CA GLU A 375 7.95 -1.89 -27.58
C GLU A 375 7.22 -0.72 -26.89
N THR A 376 7.98 0.29 -26.43
CA THR A 376 7.51 1.51 -25.72
C THR A 376 8.17 2.78 -26.27
N LEU A 377 7.66 3.96 -25.91
CA LEU A 377 8.22 5.26 -26.33
C LEU A 377 9.06 5.95 -25.25
N ASP A 378 9.55 5.20 -24.27
CA ASP A 378 10.41 5.67 -23.15
C ASP A 378 11.54 6.61 -23.56
N PHE A 379 12.09 6.46 -24.77
CA PHE A 379 13.12 7.34 -25.30
C PHE A 379 12.66 8.80 -25.50
N LEU A 380 11.36 9.08 -25.43
CA LEU A 380 10.78 10.43 -25.47
C LEU A 380 10.59 11.07 -24.09
N SER A 381 10.71 10.30 -23.00
CA SER A 381 10.69 10.81 -21.61
C SER A 381 11.57 12.04 -21.30
N PRO A 382 12.69 12.31 -21.98
CA PRO A 382 13.51 13.50 -21.71
C PRO A 382 12.82 14.81 -22.12
N PHE A 383 11.81 14.71 -22.99
CA PHE A 383 11.02 15.84 -23.50
C PHE A 383 9.68 16.00 -22.77
N ASP A 384 9.49 15.27 -21.66
CA ASP A 384 8.34 15.38 -20.76
C ASP A 384 8.42 16.67 -19.92
N LYS A 385 8.02 17.78 -20.55
CA LYS A 385 7.95 19.10 -19.93
C LYS A 385 6.67 19.79 -20.36
N GLU A 386 5.88 20.22 -19.38
CA GLU A 386 4.68 21.05 -19.61
C GLU A 386 4.99 22.22 -20.55
N GLY A 387 4.31 22.25 -21.70
CA GLY A 387 4.38 23.34 -22.67
C GLY A 387 5.15 23.06 -23.97
N ASN A 388 5.68 21.85 -24.19
CA ASN A 388 6.14 21.44 -25.51
C ASN A 388 4.94 21.33 -26.47
N VAL A 389 5.01 21.99 -27.63
CA VAL A 389 3.90 22.13 -28.57
C VAL A 389 4.26 21.50 -29.92
N PHE A 390 3.40 20.58 -30.38
CA PHE A 390 3.66 19.78 -31.57
C PHE A 390 2.59 19.98 -32.64
N ASN A 391 3.05 20.11 -33.88
CA ASN A 391 2.17 20.33 -35.02
C ASN A 391 1.82 19.02 -35.76
N THR A 392 2.56 17.94 -35.53
CA THR A 392 2.40 16.66 -36.24
C THR A 392 2.98 15.51 -35.42
N LEU A 393 2.19 14.43 -35.25
CA LEU A 393 2.58 13.19 -34.60
C LEU A 393 2.32 12.01 -35.54
N LEU A 394 3.39 11.33 -36.00
CA LEU A 394 3.32 10.18 -36.90
C LEU A 394 4.02 8.99 -36.26
N ILE A 395 3.30 7.90 -36.00
CA ILE A 395 3.87 6.64 -35.50
C ILE A 395 3.39 5.53 -36.43
N LEU A 396 4.23 5.11 -37.36
CA LEU A 396 3.81 4.30 -38.50
C LEU A 396 4.58 2.98 -38.59
N ASN A 397 3.87 1.86 -38.75
CA ASN A 397 4.45 0.55 -39.05
C ASN A 397 5.49 0.06 -38.02
N ASN A 398 5.24 0.24 -36.72
CA ASN A 398 6.08 -0.29 -35.64
C ASN A 398 5.39 -1.52 -35.02
N PRO A 399 5.65 -2.75 -35.51
CA PRO A 399 4.81 -3.91 -35.22
C PRO A 399 4.87 -4.43 -33.78
N LEU A 400 5.93 -4.10 -33.02
CA LEU A 400 6.11 -4.49 -31.62
C LEU A 400 5.66 -3.43 -30.61
N LEU A 401 5.27 -2.23 -31.06
CA LEU A 401 4.86 -1.15 -30.16
C LEU A 401 3.53 -1.53 -29.49
N GLU A 402 3.50 -1.55 -28.16
CA GLU A 402 2.36 -1.99 -27.34
C GLU A 402 1.60 -0.81 -26.71
N ASP A 403 2.33 0.23 -26.28
CA ASP A 403 1.84 1.41 -25.55
C ASP A 403 2.50 2.70 -26.09
N ILE A 404 1.79 3.82 -25.93
CA ILE A 404 2.22 5.19 -26.28
C ILE A 404 2.02 6.18 -25.12
N SER A 405 1.85 5.72 -23.87
CA SER A 405 1.65 6.56 -22.68
C SER A 405 2.68 7.67 -22.49
N GLU A 406 3.90 7.51 -23.00
CA GLU A 406 4.98 8.50 -22.89
C GLU A 406 4.77 9.76 -23.75
N VAL A 407 3.67 9.84 -24.50
CA VAL A 407 3.24 11.07 -25.20
C VAL A 407 2.04 11.77 -24.54
N ASP A 408 1.69 11.42 -23.30
CA ASP A 408 0.49 11.97 -22.65
C ASP A 408 0.59 13.46 -22.27
N ASP A 409 1.79 13.98 -22.00
CA ASP A 409 2.03 15.38 -21.63
C ASP A 409 2.35 16.30 -22.82
N ILE A 410 2.19 15.80 -24.04
CA ILE A 410 2.51 16.49 -25.28
C ILE A 410 1.31 17.27 -25.82
N VAL A 411 1.41 18.61 -25.87
CA VAL A 411 0.36 19.46 -26.44
C VAL A 411 0.37 19.38 -27.97
N ILE A 412 -0.65 18.74 -28.56
CA ILE A 412 -0.82 18.64 -30.01
C ILE A 412 -1.70 19.80 -30.50
N VAL A 413 -1.15 20.74 -31.26
CA VAL A 413 -1.86 21.92 -31.80
C VAL A 413 -2.06 21.90 -33.31
N GLY A 414 -1.58 20.87 -34.00
CA GLY A 414 -1.61 20.78 -35.47
C GLY A 414 -2.50 19.66 -36.03
N PRO A 415 -2.82 19.71 -37.34
CA PRO A 415 -3.91 18.94 -37.92
C PRO A 415 -3.62 17.44 -38.15
N PHE A 416 -2.44 16.92 -37.80
CA PHE A 416 -2.01 15.58 -38.24
C PHE A 416 -1.58 14.66 -37.09
N ILE A 417 -2.47 13.73 -36.76
CA ILE A 417 -2.19 12.54 -35.93
C ILE A 417 -2.38 11.30 -36.82
N ASN A 418 -1.41 10.39 -36.81
CA ASN A 418 -1.50 9.13 -37.56
C ASN A 418 -0.69 8.02 -36.87
N PHE A 419 -1.40 6.94 -36.50
CA PHE A 419 -0.88 5.75 -35.84
C PHE A 419 -1.07 4.50 -36.70
N GLN A 420 -0.85 4.55 -38.01
CA GLN A 420 -1.13 3.40 -38.88
C GLN A 420 -0.07 2.28 -38.79
N GLY A 421 -0.49 1.01 -38.67
CA GLY A 421 0.37 -0.16 -38.87
C GLY A 421 1.14 -0.64 -37.64
N ASN A 422 0.77 -0.21 -36.44
CA ASN A 422 1.39 -0.65 -35.18
C ASN A 422 0.60 -1.83 -34.62
N THR A 423 0.91 -3.04 -35.12
CA THR A 423 0.03 -4.21 -34.97
C THR A 423 -0.20 -4.70 -33.54
N ASN A 424 0.68 -4.36 -32.60
CA ASN A 424 0.56 -4.70 -31.18
C ASN A 424 -0.02 -3.56 -30.32
N LEU A 425 -0.25 -2.37 -30.89
CA LEU A 425 -0.70 -1.20 -30.13
C LEU A 425 -2.13 -1.41 -29.67
N SER A 426 -2.31 -1.68 -28.38
CA SER A 426 -3.61 -1.92 -27.74
C SER A 426 -4.03 -0.83 -26.75
N GLU A 427 -3.11 0.03 -26.32
CA GLU A 427 -3.38 1.14 -25.40
C GLU A 427 -3.09 2.48 -26.11
N CYS A 428 -4.12 3.28 -26.33
CA CYS A 428 -4.03 4.53 -27.10
C CYS A 428 -4.96 5.65 -26.57
N SER A 429 -5.63 5.40 -25.44
CA SER A 429 -6.58 6.32 -24.80
C SER A 429 -5.89 7.25 -23.80
N ILE A 430 -4.86 7.96 -24.24
CA ILE A 430 -4.14 8.92 -23.41
C ILE A 430 -4.74 10.32 -23.58
N SER A 431 -4.70 11.14 -22.54
CA SER A 431 -5.31 12.47 -22.42
C SER A 431 -5.01 13.37 -23.63
N SER A 432 -3.75 13.44 -24.08
CA SER A 432 -3.36 14.27 -25.22
C SER A 432 -3.98 13.81 -26.55
N ILE A 433 -4.13 12.50 -26.75
CA ILE A 433 -4.77 11.93 -27.94
C ILE A 433 -6.29 12.07 -27.87
N CYS A 434 -6.89 11.79 -26.71
CA CYS A 434 -8.33 11.94 -26.49
C CYS A 434 -8.77 13.40 -26.70
N THR A 435 -8.00 14.37 -26.18
CA THR A 435 -8.24 15.80 -26.40
C THR A 435 -8.18 16.16 -27.88
N ALA A 436 -7.14 15.69 -28.58
CA ALA A 436 -6.94 16.01 -29.99
C ALA A 436 -7.98 15.36 -30.93
N ILE A 437 -8.34 14.09 -30.71
CA ILE A 437 -9.33 13.37 -31.55
C ILE A 437 -10.74 13.93 -31.38
N LEU A 438 -11.02 14.59 -30.26
CA LEU A 438 -12.30 15.25 -29.99
C LEU A 438 -12.34 16.70 -30.52
N ASP A 439 -11.21 17.28 -30.91
CA ASP A 439 -11.17 18.62 -31.51
C ASP A 439 -11.57 18.58 -33.01
N PRO A 440 -12.71 19.21 -33.39
CA PRO A 440 -13.15 19.24 -34.79
C PRO A 440 -12.23 20.07 -35.72
N ALA A 441 -11.26 20.82 -35.19
CA ALA A 441 -10.26 21.54 -35.98
C ALA A 441 -9.13 20.63 -36.49
N ILE A 442 -8.99 19.42 -35.95
CA ILE A 442 -7.94 18.46 -36.33
C ILE A 442 -8.42 17.58 -37.49
N LEU A 443 -7.67 17.58 -38.60
CA LEU A 443 -8.02 16.86 -39.83
C LEU A 443 -7.35 15.50 -39.89
N LEU A 444 -8.04 14.46 -39.42
CA LEU A 444 -7.53 13.10 -39.47
C LEU A 444 -7.55 12.51 -40.90
N PRO A 445 -6.45 11.91 -41.39
CA PRO A 445 -6.48 11.14 -42.64
C PRO A 445 -7.42 9.93 -42.53
N LEU A 446 -8.06 9.54 -43.64
CA LEU A 446 -9.11 8.49 -43.70
C LEU A 446 -8.68 7.13 -43.10
N ASN A 447 -7.38 6.88 -42.94
CA ASN A 447 -6.79 5.64 -42.45
C ASN A 447 -5.86 5.83 -41.24
N ALA A 448 -5.99 6.95 -40.52
CA ALA A 448 -5.06 7.38 -39.47
C ALA A 448 -4.79 6.32 -38.38
N PHE A 449 -5.68 5.37 -38.16
CA PHE A 449 -5.58 4.39 -37.07
C PHE A 449 -5.66 2.94 -37.55
N THR A 450 -5.50 2.70 -38.85
CA THR A 450 -5.71 1.36 -39.41
C THR A 450 -4.51 0.44 -39.20
N ASN A 451 -4.76 -0.87 -39.12
CA ASN A 451 -3.78 -1.93 -38.90
C ASN A 451 -3.08 -1.87 -37.53
N ASN A 452 -3.82 -1.50 -36.49
CA ASN A 452 -3.42 -1.60 -35.08
C ASN A 452 -4.15 -2.76 -34.38
N ALA A 453 -3.86 -3.00 -33.09
CA ALA A 453 -4.64 -3.95 -32.30
C ALA A 453 -6.06 -3.41 -32.03
N THR A 454 -6.97 -4.32 -31.67
CA THR A 454 -8.35 -3.96 -31.30
C THR A 454 -8.35 -3.00 -30.11
N GLY A 455 -9.14 -1.93 -30.18
CA GLY A 455 -9.12 -0.81 -29.22
C GLY A 455 -8.48 0.44 -29.84
N CYS A 456 -7.53 0.26 -30.74
CA CYS A 456 -6.78 1.35 -31.39
C CYS A 456 -6.86 1.32 -32.93
N ASN A 457 -7.73 0.49 -33.51
CA ASN A 457 -7.74 0.19 -34.95
C ASN A 457 -8.72 1.06 -35.76
N SER A 458 -9.40 2.01 -35.12
CA SER A 458 -10.22 3.01 -35.80
C SER A 458 -10.46 4.25 -34.92
N GLU A 459 -10.83 5.37 -35.53
CA GLU A 459 -11.22 6.58 -34.77
C GLU A 459 -12.39 6.30 -33.82
N ALA A 460 -13.31 5.41 -34.21
CA ALA A 460 -14.44 5.02 -33.39
C ALA A 460 -14.02 4.16 -32.19
N GLU A 461 -13.06 3.25 -32.37
CA GLU A 461 -12.48 2.45 -31.27
C GLU A 461 -11.74 3.35 -30.29
N ILE A 462 -10.88 4.25 -30.78
CA ILE A 462 -10.14 5.18 -29.91
C ILE A 462 -11.09 6.12 -29.18
N LYS A 463 -12.14 6.64 -29.84
CA LYS A 463 -13.19 7.43 -29.18
C LYS A 463 -13.96 6.63 -28.13
N ALA A 464 -14.14 5.32 -28.34
CA ALA A 464 -14.79 4.44 -27.37
C ALA A 464 -13.89 4.15 -26.17
N GLU A 465 -12.60 3.90 -26.40
CA GLU A 465 -11.59 3.72 -25.34
C GLU A 465 -11.43 5.01 -24.51
N CYS A 466 -11.29 6.17 -25.18
CA CYS A 466 -11.30 7.50 -24.54
C CYS A 466 -12.60 7.81 -23.78
N ALA A 467 -13.70 7.10 -24.06
CA ALA A 467 -14.99 7.31 -23.42
C ALA A 467 -15.35 6.23 -22.38
N SER A 468 -14.48 5.24 -22.15
CA SER A 468 -14.79 4.05 -21.34
C SER A 468 -15.12 4.36 -19.88
N GLU A 469 -14.41 5.30 -19.24
CA GLU A 469 -14.73 5.79 -17.89
C GLU A 469 -15.69 6.99 -17.92
N LEU A 470 -15.67 7.79 -18.99
CA LEU A 470 -16.54 8.95 -19.15
C LEU A 470 -18.02 8.53 -19.23
N ALA A 471 -18.35 7.48 -19.97
CA ALA A 471 -19.73 7.05 -20.16
C ALA A 471 -20.43 6.62 -18.85
N PRO A 472 -19.84 5.77 -17.99
CA PRO A 472 -20.35 5.49 -16.64
C PRO A 472 -20.55 6.74 -15.78
N LEU A 473 -19.57 7.66 -15.79
CA LEU A 473 -19.65 8.91 -15.03
C LEU A 473 -20.79 9.80 -15.54
N LEU A 474 -20.96 9.92 -16.85
CA LEU A 474 -22.07 10.69 -17.43
C LEU A 474 -23.42 10.01 -17.21
N ALA A 475 -23.49 8.67 -17.20
CA ALA A 475 -24.70 7.95 -16.83
C ALA A 475 -25.11 8.28 -15.40
N PHE A 476 -24.16 8.26 -14.45
CA PHE A 476 -24.39 8.71 -13.08
C PHE A 476 -24.82 10.18 -13.02
N TYR A 477 -24.07 11.09 -13.65
CA TYR A 477 -24.40 12.51 -13.69
C TYR A 477 -25.82 12.77 -14.19
N ASN A 478 -26.23 12.11 -15.27
CA ASN A 478 -27.57 12.27 -15.83
C ASN A 478 -28.65 11.66 -14.94
N ALA A 479 -28.44 10.46 -14.40
CA ALA A 479 -29.39 9.78 -13.52
C ALA A 479 -29.59 10.50 -12.19
N ALA A 480 -28.54 11.16 -11.69
CA ALA A 480 -28.54 11.88 -10.43
C ALA A 480 -28.85 13.40 -10.58
N GLY A 481 -29.40 13.84 -11.72
CA GLY A 481 -29.87 15.22 -11.91
C GLY A 481 -28.78 16.28 -12.12
N GLY A 482 -27.65 15.86 -12.69
CA GLY A 482 -26.40 16.57 -12.92
C GLY A 482 -26.46 18.08 -13.17
N PRO A 483 -27.25 18.57 -14.14
CA PRO A 483 -27.35 19.99 -14.43
C PRO A 483 -27.78 20.87 -13.23
N ASN A 484 -28.39 20.28 -12.20
CA ASN A 484 -28.88 20.96 -11.01
C ASN A 484 -28.02 20.71 -9.76
N TRP A 485 -26.86 20.04 -9.90
CA TRP A 485 -25.93 19.88 -8.78
C TRP A 485 -25.38 21.23 -8.35
N THR A 486 -25.08 21.37 -7.05
CA THR A 486 -24.51 22.62 -6.51
C THR A 486 -23.09 22.84 -7.03
N ASN A 487 -22.30 21.78 -7.14
CA ASN A 487 -20.99 21.74 -7.76
C ASN A 487 -20.96 20.60 -8.79
N ASN A 488 -20.96 20.97 -10.07
CA ASN A 488 -20.77 20.09 -11.22
C ASN A 488 -19.52 20.47 -12.03
N THR A 489 -18.51 21.06 -11.36
CA THR A 489 -17.22 21.38 -11.99
C THR A 489 -16.61 20.12 -12.61
N GLY A 490 -16.14 20.22 -13.86
CA GLY A 490 -15.71 19.09 -14.68
C GLY A 490 -16.88 18.30 -15.29
N TRP A 491 -17.85 17.87 -14.49
CA TRP A 491 -19.00 17.08 -14.94
C TRP A 491 -19.84 17.74 -16.04
N ALA A 492 -20.17 19.02 -15.89
CA ALA A 492 -20.94 19.75 -16.91
C ALA A 492 -20.15 19.94 -18.21
N ALA A 493 -18.82 20.12 -18.10
CA ALA A 493 -17.92 20.21 -19.25
C ALA A 493 -17.78 18.84 -19.95
N GLY A 494 -17.72 17.74 -19.20
CA GLY A 494 -17.78 16.37 -19.75
C GLY A 494 -19.08 16.08 -20.47
N ALA A 495 -20.21 16.45 -19.88
CA ALA A 495 -21.52 16.30 -20.54
C ALA A 495 -21.64 17.17 -21.80
N ALA A 496 -20.97 18.32 -21.84
CA ALA A 496 -20.91 19.20 -23.00
C ALA A 496 -19.86 18.78 -24.05
N GLY A 497 -19.03 17.78 -23.75
CA GLY A 497 -17.92 17.35 -24.60
C GLY A 497 -16.76 18.35 -24.67
N THR A 498 -16.63 19.25 -23.69
CA THR A 498 -15.57 20.27 -23.63
C THR A 498 -14.44 19.91 -22.66
N ASN A 499 -14.62 18.88 -21.82
CA ASN A 499 -13.58 18.26 -21.00
C ASN A 499 -13.91 16.78 -20.89
N CYS A 500 -13.19 15.92 -21.61
CA CYS A 500 -13.46 14.48 -21.66
C CYS A 500 -12.48 13.65 -20.81
N THR A 501 -11.73 14.30 -19.92
CA THR A 501 -10.62 13.72 -19.16
C THR A 501 -10.94 13.81 -17.66
N PRO A 502 -11.69 12.86 -17.09
CA PRO A 502 -12.08 12.92 -15.67
C PRO A 502 -10.88 12.88 -14.70
N CYS A 503 -9.71 12.43 -15.17
CA CYS A 503 -8.48 12.33 -14.40
C CYS A 503 -7.52 13.53 -14.51
N ASP A 504 -7.94 14.63 -15.14
CA ASP A 504 -7.15 15.87 -15.22
C ASP A 504 -7.10 16.68 -13.90
N GLY A 505 -7.70 16.15 -12.82
CA GLY A 505 -7.76 16.79 -11.51
C GLY A 505 -8.79 17.92 -11.39
N THR A 506 -9.58 18.20 -12.42
CA THR A 506 -10.56 19.31 -12.41
C THR A 506 -11.98 18.87 -12.04
N TRP A 507 -12.29 17.58 -12.18
CA TRP A 507 -13.63 17.05 -11.91
C TRP A 507 -13.91 16.99 -10.41
N PHE A 508 -14.97 17.69 -9.98
CA PHE A 508 -15.32 17.75 -8.57
C PHE A 508 -15.63 16.36 -8.03
N GLY A 509 -14.88 15.92 -7.03
CA GLY A 509 -15.13 14.65 -6.35
C GLY A 509 -14.60 13.42 -7.08
N ILE A 510 -13.92 13.58 -8.21
CA ILE A 510 -13.21 12.48 -8.88
C ILE A 510 -11.75 12.47 -8.43
N SER A 511 -11.21 11.28 -8.19
CA SER A 511 -9.77 11.10 -7.99
C SER A 511 -9.29 9.86 -8.74
N CYS A 512 -8.11 9.98 -9.33
CA CYS A 512 -7.53 8.96 -10.17
C CYS A 512 -6.16 8.49 -9.66
N THR A 513 -5.83 7.24 -9.95
CA THR A 513 -4.51 6.65 -9.76
C THR A 513 -4.15 5.96 -11.08
N ASP A 514 -2.94 6.21 -11.60
CA ASP A 514 -2.46 5.65 -12.87
C ASP A 514 -3.47 5.84 -14.02
N GLY A 515 -4.06 7.04 -14.12
CA GLY A 515 -5.03 7.39 -15.16
C GLY A 515 -6.44 6.81 -15.00
N GLN A 516 -6.71 5.97 -13.99
CA GLN A 516 -8.02 5.36 -13.75
C GLN A 516 -8.80 6.01 -12.61
N VAL A 517 -10.12 6.12 -12.74
CA VAL A 517 -11.00 6.65 -11.69
C VAL A 517 -11.05 5.66 -10.51
N THR A 518 -10.40 6.05 -9.43
CA THR A 518 -10.34 5.26 -8.19
C THR A 518 -11.36 5.69 -7.15
N GLU A 519 -11.94 6.88 -7.30
CA GLU A 519 -12.80 7.43 -6.27
C GLU A 519 -13.86 8.42 -6.81
N ILE A 520 -15.07 8.30 -6.28
CA ILE A 520 -16.18 9.24 -6.46
C ILE A 520 -16.65 9.73 -5.09
N ARG A 521 -16.54 11.04 -4.84
CA ARG A 521 -17.03 11.69 -3.62
C ARG A 521 -17.91 12.91 -3.90
N THR A 522 -19.14 12.89 -3.42
CA THR A 522 -19.98 14.09 -3.37
C THR A 522 -20.14 14.51 -1.90
N PHE A 523 -19.39 15.52 -1.46
CA PHE A 523 -19.52 16.05 -0.10
C PHE A 523 -20.57 17.17 -0.01
N GLY A 524 -21.29 17.22 1.11
CA GLY A 524 -21.90 18.45 1.63
C GLY A 524 -23.18 18.94 0.96
N ASN A 525 -24.18 18.07 0.75
CA ASN A 525 -25.47 18.44 0.15
C ASN A 525 -25.31 19.03 -1.26
N ASN A 526 -24.83 18.20 -2.18
CA ASN A 526 -24.60 18.63 -3.57
C ASN A 526 -25.89 18.66 -4.41
N ASN A 527 -27.06 18.50 -3.77
CA ASN A 527 -28.38 18.56 -4.40
C ASN A 527 -28.55 17.49 -5.50
N LEU A 528 -28.00 16.28 -5.28
CA LEU A 528 -28.27 15.15 -6.17
C LEU A 528 -29.73 14.72 -6.01
N VAL A 529 -30.39 14.45 -7.13
CA VAL A 529 -31.79 13.99 -7.21
C VAL A 529 -31.88 12.77 -8.11
N GLY A 530 -32.93 11.96 -8.07
CA GLY A 530 -33.06 10.84 -9.01
C GLY A 530 -32.41 9.57 -8.47
N THR A 531 -31.51 8.90 -9.21
CA THR A 531 -30.95 7.58 -8.83
C THR A 531 -29.45 7.44 -9.07
N ILE A 532 -28.81 6.49 -8.40
CA ILE A 532 -27.45 6.03 -8.72
C ILE A 532 -27.53 5.09 -9.94
N ALA A 533 -26.79 5.39 -10.99
CA ALA A 533 -26.81 4.61 -12.23
C ALA A 533 -26.03 3.27 -12.08
N PRO A 534 -26.55 2.13 -12.56
CA PRO A 534 -25.85 0.85 -12.48
C PRO A 534 -24.54 0.82 -13.25
N GLU A 535 -24.38 1.68 -14.27
CA GLU A 535 -23.17 1.81 -15.05
C GLU A 535 -21.94 2.20 -14.22
N ILE A 536 -22.09 2.75 -13.01
CA ILE A 536 -20.97 2.96 -12.07
C ILE A 536 -20.19 1.66 -11.83
N GLY A 537 -20.84 0.49 -11.87
CA GLY A 537 -20.18 -0.81 -11.77
C GLY A 537 -19.22 -1.15 -12.92
N GLN A 538 -19.16 -0.33 -13.97
CA GLN A 538 -18.21 -0.48 -15.08
C GLN A 538 -16.85 0.19 -14.79
N LEU A 539 -16.75 1.04 -13.76
CA LEU A 539 -15.51 1.71 -13.36
C LEU A 539 -14.66 0.78 -12.49
N THR A 540 -14.01 -0.19 -13.12
CA THR A 540 -13.30 -1.29 -12.42
C THR A 540 -12.13 -0.86 -11.53
N GLY A 541 -11.61 0.37 -11.73
CA GLY A 541 -10.60 1.01 -10.87
C GLY A 541 -11.13 1.52 -9.53
N LEU A 542 -12.46 1.61 -9.35
CA LEU A 542 -13.06 2.20 -8.13
C LEU A 542 -12.70 1.44 -6.86
N ARG A 543 -12.20 2.21 -5.89
CA ARG A 543 -11.94 1.78 -4.51
C ARG A 543 -12.89 2.41 -3.53
N THR A 544 -13.29 3.66 -3.76
CA THR A 544 -14.16 4.39 -2.83
C THR A 544 -15.31 5.07 -3.55
N ILE A 545 -16.53 4.83 -3.07
CA ILE A 545 -17.74 5.54 -3.47
C ILE A 545 -18.34 6.18 -2.22
N SER A 546 -18.35 7.51 -2.17
CA SER A 546 -18.92 8.29 -1.07
C SER A 546 -19.92 9.32 -1.59
N ILE A 547 -21.19 8.95 -1.63
CA ILE A 547 -22.29 9.81 -2.09
C ILE A 547 -23.21 10.06 -0.89
N THR A 548 -22.98 11.16 -0.17
CA THR A 548 -23.62 11.38 1.13
C THR A 548 -24.36 12.71 1.22
N LEU A 549 -25.36 12.79 2.08
CA LEU A 549 -26.11 14.01 2.40
C LEU A 549 -26.93 14.58 1.23
N ASN A 550 -27.54 13.73 0.39
CA ASN A 550 -28.45 14.18 -0.69
C ASN A 550 -29.87 13.63 -0.44
N PRO A 551 -30.77 14.40 0.22
CA PRO A 551 -32.06 13.89 0.67
C PRO A 551 -33.04 13.55 -0.47
N ASP A 552 -32.80 14.03 -1.69
CA ASP A 552 -33.64 13.78 -2.86
C ASP A 552 -33.04 12.71 -3.81
N LEU A 553 -31.90 12.11 -3.45
CA LEU A 553 -31.34 10.95 -4.15
C LEU A 553 -32.07 9.69 -3.68
N THR A 554 -32.75 9.03 -4.61
CA THR A 554 -33.69 7.92 -4.38
C THR A 554 -33.33 6.69 -5.21
N GLY A 555 -34.20 5.67 -5.20
CA GLY A 555 -34.03 4.45 -5.99
C GLY A 555 -33.14 3.41 -5.29
N PRO A 556 -33.04 2.20 -5.86
CA PRO A 556 -32.27 1.11 -5.27
C PRO A 556 -30.77 1.34 -5.36
N ILE A 557 -30.03 0.73 -4.43
CA ILE A 557 -28.58 0.56 -4.55
C ILE A 557 -28.31 -0.38 -5.73
N PRO A 558 -27.57 0.03 -6.77
CA PRO A 558 -27.24 -0.85 -7.90
C PRO A 558 -26.44 -2.07 -7.43
N ALA A 559 -26.82 -3.26 -7.89
CA ALA A 559 -26.15 -4.50 -7.53
C ALA A 559 -24.72 -4.54 -8.08
N GLU A 560 -24.50 -3.90 -9.23
CA GLU A 560 -23.25 -3.85 -9.98
C GLU A 560 -22.11 -3.18 -9.18
N ILE A 561 -22.43 -2.31 -8.20
CA ILE A 561 -21.42 -1.72 -7.30
C ILE A 561 -20.68 -2.81 -6.52
N PHE A 562 -21.39 -3.87 -6.11
CA PHE A 562 -20.80 -4.94 -5.30
C PHE A 562 -19.99 -5.94 -6.11
N ASP A 563 -19.98 -5.81 -7.44
CA ASP A 563 -19.16 -6.62 -8.35
C ASP A 563 -17.83 -5.92 -8.72
N LEU A 564 -17.60 -4.69 -8.22
CA LEU A 564 -16.35 -3.96 -8.41
C LEU A 564 -15.18 -4.67 -7.69
N PRO A 565 -14.09 -5.02 -8.38
CA PRO A 565 -13.06 -5.91 -7.84
C PRO A 565 -12.21 -5.26 -6.74
N ASN A 566 -12.11 -3.93 -6.74
CA ASN A 566 -11.21 -3.18 -5.86
C ASN A 566 -11.96 -2.33 -4.82
N LEU A 567 -13.28 -2.50 -4.65
CA LEU A 567 -14.07 -1.65 -3.77
C LEU A 567 -13.71 -1.88 -2.29
N GLU A 568 -13.13 -0.85 -1.66
CA GLU A 568 -12.70 -0.81 -0.27
C GLU A 568 -13.70 -0.03 0.62
N GLY A 569 -14.34 1.02 0.08
CA GLY A 569 -15.26 1.87 0.86
C GLY A 569 -16.53 2.23 0.11
N LEU A 570 -17.69 1.95 0.72
CA LEU A 570 -19.00 2.38 0.22
C LEU A 570 -19.76 3.15 1.29
N SER A 571 -19.95 4.45 1.07
CA SER A 571 -20.73 5.33 1.94
C SER A 571 -21.85 6.01 1.16
N LEU A 572 -23.09 5.63 1.48
CA LEU A 572 -24.32 6.20 0.94
C LEU A 572 -25.16 6.84 2.06
N PHE A 573 -24.49 7.34 3.10
CA PHE A 573 -25.10 7.93 4.29
C PHE A 573 -25.98 9.15 4.00
N THR A 574 -27.16 9.21 4.64
CA THR A 574 -28.11 10.32 4.54
C THR A 574 -28.49 10.63 3.09
N ASN A 575 -29.12 9.65 2.44
CA ASN A 575 -29.90 9.87 1.22
C ASN A 575 -31.32 9.32 1.44
N ASN A 576 -32.10 9.15 0.38
CA ASN A 576 -33.45 8.58 0.46
C ASN A 576 -33.59 7.35 -0.46
N LEU A 577 -32.54 6.53 -0.47
CA LEU A 577 -32.47 5.29 -1.26
C LEU A 577 -33.57 4.32 -0.82
N THR A 578 -34.10 3.56 -1.79
CA THR A 578 -35.25 2.66 -1.63
C THR A 578 -34.86 1.21 -1.91
N GLY A 579 -35.77 0.26 -1.68
CA GLY A 579 -35.55 -1.16 -1.99
C GLY A 579 -34.60 -1.84 -1.01
N SER A 580 -34.09 -3.02 -1.36
CA SER A 580 -33.28 -3.85 -0.46
C SER A 580 -31.78 -3.76 -0.73
N ILE A 581 -30.97 -4.05 0.29
CA ILE A 581 -29.53 -4.32 0.13
C ILE A 581 -29.37 -5.50 -0.86
N PRO A 582 -28.64 -5.35 -1.98
CA PRO A 582 -28.47 -6.41 -2.97
C PRO A 582 -27.88 -7.71 -2.40
N THR A 583 -28.38 -8.85 -2.87
CA THR A 583 -27.95 -10.17 -2.38
C THR A 583 -26.52 -10.55 -2.78
N ASN A 584 -25.92 -9.83 -3.73
CA ASN A 584 -24.51 -9.98 -4.12
C ASN A 584 -23.57 -9.07 -3.32
N VAL A 585 -24.04 -8.40 -2.24
CA VAL A 585 -23.19 -7.57 -1.37
C VAL A 585 -21.92 -8.27 -0.90
N GLY A 586 -21.96 -9.60 -0.74
CA GLY A 586 -20.80 -10.41 -0.35
C GLY A 586 -19.73 -10.61 -1.43
N ASN A 587 -19.94 -10.14 -2.67
CA ASN A 587 -18.95 -10.19 -3.74
C ASN A 587 -17.83 -9.16 -3.55
N ALA A 588 -18.10 -8.04 -2.87
CA ALA A 588 -17.15 -6.97 -2.58
C ALA A 588 -16.18 -7.35 -1.45
N THR A 589 -15.43 -8.45 -1.62
CA THR A 589 -14.58 -9.05 -0.57
C THR A 589 -13.45 -8.14 -0.05
N GLN A 590 -13.13 -7.08 -0.79
CA GLN A 590 -12.15 -6.05 -0.41
C GLN A 590 -12.75 -4.95 0.48
N LEU A 591 -14.07 -4.94 0.71
CA LEU A 591 -14.76 -3.88 1.42
C LEU A 591 -14.35 -3.82 2.90
N ILE A 592 -13.90 -2.64 3.31
CA ILE A 592 -13.47 -2.28 4.67
C ILE A 592 -14.60 -1.53 5.39
N GLY A 593 -15.34 -0.67 4.69
CA GLY A 593 -16.44 0.11 5.28
C GLY A 593 -17.70 0.10 4.43
N LEU A 594 -18.83 -0.28 5.05
CA LEU A 594 -20.17 -0.18 4.47
C LEU A 594 -21.03 0.72 5.34
N ASN A 595 -21.32 1.93 4.86
CA ASN A 595 -22.17 2.89 5.56
C ASN A 595 -23.40 3.26 4.73
N LEU A 596 -24.54 2.67 5.09
CA LEU A 596 -25.85 2.92 4.51
C LEU A 596 -26.80 3.60 5.51
N ASN A 597 -26.25 4.20 6.58
CA ASN A 597 -27.05 4.85 7.62
C ASN A 597 -27.98 5.94 7.03
N SER A 598 -29.15 6.12 7.65
CA SER A 598 -30.10 7.20 7.37
C SER A 598 -30.58 7.25 5.92
N ASN A 599 -30.96 6.10 5.35
CA ASN A 599 -31.74 6.01 4.10
C ASN A 599 -33.16 5.54 4.43
N SER A 600 -34.01 6.48 4.85
CA SER A 600 -35.31 6.22 5.47
C SER A 600 -36.29 5.30 4.71
N LEU A 601 -36.01 4.89 3.47
CA LEU A 601 -36.83 4.01 2.64
C LEU A 601 -36.13 2.70 2.23
N LEU A 602 -34.91 2.45 2.72
CA LEU A 602 -34.16 1.21 2.48
C LEU A 602 -34.78 0.09 3.34
N GLU A 603 -35.31 -0.93 2.69
CA GLU A 603 -36.14 -1.98 3.29
C GLU A 603 -35.56 -3.39 3.08
N GLY A 604 -36.31 -4.44 3.44
CA GLY A 604 -35.89 -5.83 3.30
C GLY A 604 -35.00 -6.33 4.44
N THR A 605 -34.29 -7.43 4.23
CA THR A 605 -33.46 -8.09 5.26
C THR A 605 -31.98 -7.90 4.99
N ILE A 606 -31.14 -7.99 6.04
CA ILE A 606 -29.68 -8.09 5.88
C ILE A 606 -29.35 -9.39 5.13
N PRO A 607 -28.76 -9.33 3.92
CA PRO A 607 -28.48 -10.54 3.14
C PRO A 607 -27.48 -11.46 3.83
N ALA A 608 -27.72 -12.77 3.79
CA ALA A 608 -26.81 -13.75 4.40
C ALA A 608 -25.38 -13.71 3.84
N SER A 609 -25.21 -13.26 2.60
CA SER A 609 -23.90 -13.07 1.94
C SER A 609 -23.02 -12.00 2.60
N ILE A 610 -23.58 -11.14 3.47
CA ILE A 610 -22.80 -10.10 4.18
C ILE A 610 -21.64 -10.69 4.99
N ILE A 611 -21.77 -11.94 5.44
CA ILE A 611 -20.75 -12.66 6.21
C ILE A 611 -19.46 -12.94 5.41
N ASN A 612 -19.52 -12.83 4.07
CA ASN A 612 -18.35 -13.01 3.21
C ASN A 612 -17.40 -11.80 3.21
N LEU A 613 -17.83 -10.66 3.78
CA LEU A 613 -17.05 -9.44 3.87
C LEU A 613 -16.03 -9.52 5.03
N VAL A 614 -15.06 -10.43 4.91
CA VAL A 614 -14.09 -10.74 5.97
C VAL A 614 -13.14 -9.59 6.30
N ASN A 615 -13.05 -8.58 5.43
CA ASN A 615 -12.25 -7.38 5.64
C ASN A 615 -13.03 -6.22 6.27
N LEU A 616 -14.35 -6.36 6.47
CA LEU A 616 -15.20 -5.27 6.91
C LEU A 616 -14.90 -4.89 8.36
N GLU A 617 -14.70 -3.60 8.60
CA GLU A 617 -14.48 -3.00 9.92
C GLU A 617 -15.72 -2.23 10.43
N LEU A 618 -16.52 -1.66 9.51
CA LEU A 618 -17.74 -0.90 9.83
C LEU A 618 -18.94 -1.40 9.03
N LEU A 619 -20.02 -1.77 9.73
CA LEU A 619 -21.34 -2.04 9.17
C LEU A 619 -22.36 -1.03 9.73
N GLY A 620 -22.69 -0.01 8.95
CA GLY A 620 -23.70 1.00 9.29
C GLY A 620 -24.99 0.82 8.51
N LEU A 621 -26.08 0.44 9.20
CA LEU A 621 -27.43 0.28 8.65
C LEU A 621 -28.52 1.02 9.46
N SER A 622 -28.13 1.91 10.38
CA SER A 622 -29.03 2.62 11.29
C SER A 622 -29.98 3.59 10.56
N GLY A 623 -31.20 3.78 11.07
CA GLY A 623 -32.16 4.76 10.52
C GLY A 623 -32.71 4.38 9.15
N ASN A 624 -33.00 3.09 8.96
CA ASN A 624 -33.55 2.49 7.74
C ASN A 624 -34.78 1.62 8.10
N GLU A 625 -35.54 1.15 7.10
CA GLU A 625 -36.67 0.22 7.29
C GLU A 625 -36.25 -1.26 7.21
N ILE A 626 -35.01 -1.58 7.59
CA ILE A 626 -34.47 -2.95 7.58
C ILE A 626 -35.21 -3.85 8.58
N THR A 627 -35.53 -5.06 8.16
CA THR A 627 -36.31 -6.08 8.90
C THR A 627 -35.56 -7.41 8.99
N GLY A 628 -36.17 -8.41 9.62
CA GLY A 628 -35.62 -9.76 9.72
C GLY A 628 -34.60 -9.90 10.85
N ASN A 629 -33.84 -10.99 10.84
CA ASN A 629 -32.88 -11.29 11.91
C ASN A 629 -31.45 -10.89 11.50
N LEU A 630 -30.59 -10.69 12.50
CA LEU A 630 -29.14 -10.64 12.27
C LEU A 630 -28.67 -11.98 11.65
N PRO A 631 -27.84 -11.96 10.59
CA PRO A 631 -27.34 -13.19 9.95
C PRO A 631 -26.54 -14.07 10.93
N LEU A 632 -26.73 -15.39 10.82
CA LEU A 632 -25.85 -16.35 11.49
C LEU A 632 -24.49 -16.38 10.78
N GLY A 633 -23.40 -16.52 11.53
CA GLY A 633 -22.04 -16.60 10.94
C GLY A 633 -21.26 -15.28 10.94
N MET A 634 -21.79 -14.20 11.52
CA MET A 634 -21.11 -12.90 11.59
C MET A 634 -19.76 -12.95 12.33
N GLN A 635 -19.49 -13.98 13.14
CA GLN A 635 -18.18 -14.22 13.75
C GLN A 635 -17.04 -14.44 12.74
N ALA A 636 -17.37 -14.79 11.49
CA ALA A 636 -16.39 -14.91 10.41
C ALA A 636 -15.82 -13.54 9.97
N MET A 637 -16.49 -12.43 10.29
CA MET A 637 -16.08 -11.07 9.98
C MET A 637 -15.09 -10.58 11.04
N VAL A 638 -13.93 -11.23 11.13
CA VAL A 638 -12.96 -11.10 12.24
C VAL A 638 -12.38 -9.71 12.44
N LYS A 639 -12.49 -8.83 11.43
CA LYS A 639 -12.02 -7.42 11.49
C LYS A 639 -13.13 -6.44 11.89
N LEU A 640 -14.36 -6.89 12.08
CA LEU A 640 -15.50 -6.03 12.33
C LEU A 640 -15.36 -5.35 13.70
N ARG A 641 -15.26 -4.02 13.68
CA ARG A 641 -15.11 -3.18 14.86
C ARG A 641 -16.42 -2.58 15.32
N SER A 642 -17.28 -2.22 14.36
CA SER A 642 -18.52 -1.50 14.68
C SER A 642 -19.71 -2.02 13.87
N ILE A 643 -20.78 -2.35 14.59
CA ILE A 643 -22.09 -2.72 14.06
C ILE A 643 -23.09 -1.67 14.52
N GLU A 644 -23.58 -0.85 13.59
CA GLU A 644 -24.49 0.25 13.86
C GLU A 644 -25.82 0.02 13.14
N ILE A 645 -26.76 -0.67 13.81
CA ILE A 645 -28.08 -1.04 13.26
C ILE A 645 -29.18 -0.56 14.23
N SER A 646 -29.13 0.73 14.58
CA SER A 646 -30.11 1.36 15.45
C SER A 646 -31.28 1.99 14.68
N ASN A 647 -32.45 2.14 15.31
CA ASN A 647 -33.62 2.77 14.70
C ASN A 647 -34.02 2.05 13.39
N THR A 648 -34.19 0.73 13.45
CA THR A 648 -34.68 -0.09 12.34
C THR A 648 -35.80 -1.03 12.83
N ASN A 649 -36.21 -2.00 12.00
CA ASN A 649 -37.24 -2.97 12.33
C ASN A 649 -36.66 -4.40 12.48
N VAL A 650 -35.38 -4.54 12.81
CA VAL A 650 -34.72 -5.84 13.03
C VAL A 650 -35.37 -6.57 14.22
N THR A 651 -35.52 -7.88 14.08
CA THR A 651 -36.20 -8.78 15.02
C THR A 651 -35.31 -9.96 15.43
N GLY A 652 -35.81 -10.80 16.33
CA GLY A 652 -35.13 -12.02 16.76
C GLY A 652 -34.08 -11.77 17.86
N ALA A 653 -33.42 -12.84 18.28
CA ALA A 653 -32.39 -12.78 19.31
C ALA A 653 -31.03 -12.38 18.74
N ILE A 654 -30.17 -11.81 19.60
CA ILE A 654 -28.76 -11.60 19.30
C ILE A 654 -28.09 -12.98 19.21
N PRO A 655 -27.49 -13.36 18.06
CA PRO A 655 -26.70 -14.59 17.98
C PRO A 655 -25.52 -14.53 18.94
N ALA A 656 -25.33 -15.56 19.78
CA ALA A 656 -24.28 -15.55 20.80
C ALA A 656 -22.88 -15.41 20.20
N GLU A 657 -22.67 -15.95 19.00
CA GLU A 657 -21.41 -15.89 18.26
C GLU A 657 -21.04 -14.46 17.84
N LEU A 658 -22.00 -13.53 17.74
CA LEU A 658 -21.73 -12.14 17.36
C LEU A 658 -20.83 -11.43 18.38
N LEU A 659 -20.94 -11.81 19.66
CA LEU A 659 -20.15 -11.24 20.75
C LEU A 659 -18.75 -11.89 20.87
N THR A 660 -18.46 -12.90 20.04
CA THR A 660 -17.15 -13.56 19.97
C THR A 660 -16.24 -12.95 18.91
N ILE A 661 -16.68 -11.90 18.21
CA ILE A 661 -15.87 -11.19 17.22
C ILE A 661 -14.69 -10.51 17.94
N PRO A 662 -13.43 -10.88 17.61
CA PRO A 662 -12.27 -10.44 18.39
C PRO A 662 -12.00 -8.94 18.35
N ALA A 663 -12.41 -8.26 17.28
CA ALA A 663 -12.16 -6.84 17.06
C ALA A 663 -13.36 -5.94 17.40
N LEU A 664 -14.48 -6.50 17.89
CA LEU A 664 -15.73 -5.76 18.05
C LEU A 664 -15.66 -4.77 19.23
N GLU A 665 -15.63 -3.48 18.89
CA GLU A 665 -15.55 -2.34 19.81
C GLU A 665 -16.94 -1.75 20.14
N SER A 666 -17.84 -1.73 19.15
CA SER A 666 -19.17 -1.11 19.26
C SER A 666 -20.27 -2.00 18.68
N LEU A 667 -21.26 -2.32 19.51
CA LEU A 667 -22.50 -2.95 19.11
C LEU A 667 -23.67 -2.04 19.47
N ASN A 668 -24.30 -1.47 18.44
CA ASN A 668 -25.46 -0.60 18.58
C ASN A 668 -26.66 -1.19 17.84
N LEU A 669 -27.60 -1.71 18.62
CA LEU A 669 -28.86 -2.31 18.18
C LEU A 669 -30.06 -1.59 18.79
N GLN A 670 -29.90 -0.34 19.24
CA GLN A 670 -30.95 0.38 19.94
C GLN A 670 -32.16 0.68 19.06
N ASN A 671 -33.35 0.75 19.68
CA ASN A 671 -34.58 1.14 19.01
C ASN A 671 -34.91 0.21 17.83
N ASN A 672 -35.14 -1.07 18.15
CA ASN A 672 -35.49 -2.14 17.23
C ASN A 672 -36.59 -3.03 17.83
N ASN A 673 -36.95 -4.11 17.14
CA ASN A 673 -37.92 -5.10 17.59
C ASN A 673 -37.24 -6.41 18.04
N MET A 674 -35.99 -6.36 18.51
CA MET A 674 -35.25 -7.55 18.94
C MET A 674 -35.83 -8.12 20.23
N ASN A 675 -35.68 -9.43 20.42
CA ASN A 675 -36.31 -10.15 21.53
C ASN A 675 -35.46 -11.35 22.00
N GLY A 676 -35.97 -12.08 22.99
CA GLY A 676 -35.26 -13.22 23.57
C GLY A 676 -34.32 -12.79 24.70
N LEU A 677 -33.46 -13.72 25.12
CA LEU A 677 -32.51 -13.49 26.20
C LEU A 677 -31.28 -12.73 25.68
N LEU A 678 -30.69 -11.89 26.54
CA LEU A 678 -29.32 -11.44 26.33
C LEU A 678 -28.38 -12.66 26.33
N PRO A 679 -27.40 -12.77 25.41
CA PRO A 679 -26.50 -13.93 25.36
C PRO A 679 -25.74 -14.14 26.67
N GLY A 680 -25.67 -15.39 27.15
CA GLY A 680 -24.96 -15.72 28.40
C GLY A 680 -23.43 -15.82 28.29
N THR A 681 -22.90 -15.69 27.07
CA THR A 681 -21.47 -15.70 26.75
C THR A 681 -21.10 -14.39 26.09
N PHE A 682 -20.87 -13.37 26.91
CA PHE A 682 -20.04 -12.23 26.52
C PHE A 682 -18.60 -12.63 26.85
N ASP A 683 -17.91 -13.27 25.89
CA ASP A 683 -16.47 -13.46 26.04
C ASP A 683 -15.85 -12.06 26.01
N ASP A 684 -15.15 -11.68 27.08
CA ASP A 684 -14.40 -10.41 27.09
C ASP A 684 -13.35 -10.48 25.98
N ASN A 685 -13.69 -9.90 24.82
CA ASN A 685 -12.77 -9.78 23.68
C ASN A 685 -11.65 -8.76 23.95
N GLY A 686 -11.68 -8.11 25.12
CA GLY A 686 -10.69 -7.14 25.58
C GLY A 686 -10.76 -5.80 24.84
N VAL A 687 -11.80 -5.57 24.03
CA VAL A 687 -11.92 -4.36 23.19
C VAL A 687 -13.33 -3.74 23.15
N LEU A 688 -14.38 -4.50 23.50
CA LEU A 688 -15.77 -4.04 23.47
C LEU A 688 -15.98 -2.91 24.48
N ASN A 689 -16.33 -1.72 23.98
CA ASN A 689 -16.50 -0.52 24.81
C ASN A 689 -17.91 0.08 24.73
N ARG A 690 -18.70 -0.22 23.70
CA ARG A 690 -20.08 0.26 23.54
C ARG A 690 -21.04 -0.89 23.32
N LEU A 691 -21.94 -1.10 24.27
CA LEU A 691 -23.03 -2.08 24.19
C LEU A 691 -24.37 -1.34 24.35
N LEU A 692 -25.00 -1.06 23.22
CA LEU A 692 -26.21 -0.24 23.15
C LEU A 692 -27.37 -1.07 22.62
N LEU A 693 -28.21 -1.57 23.53
CA LEU A 693 -29.32 -2.49 23.27
C LEU A 693 -30.69 -1.95 23.70
N GLY A 694 -30.74 -0.69 24.16
CA GLY A 694 -31.97 -0.07 24.64
C GLY A 694 -33.11 0.03 23.60
N GLU A 695 -34.34 0.23 24.05
CA GLU A 695 -35.56 0.34 23.25
C GLU A 695 -35.76 -0.91 22.37
N ASN A 696 -35.90 -2.07 23.02
CA ASN A 696 -36.12 -3.38 22.39
C ASN A 696 -37.09 -4.23 23.23
N ASN A 697 -37.26 -5.51 22.90
CA ASN A 697 -38.12 -6.46 23.63
C ASN A 697 -37.31 -7.59 24.29
N PHE A 698 -36.07 -7.31 24.75
CA PHE A 698 -35.25 -8.32 25.44
C PHE A 698 -35.87 -8.70 26.80
N ILE A 699 -35.77 -9.98 27.16
CA ILE A 699 -36.36 -10.56 28.38
C ILE A 699 -35.31 -11.30 29.20
N GLY A 700 -35.67 -11.69 30.43
CA GLY A 700 -34.84 -12.50 31.31
C GLY A 700 -33.87 -11.68 32.16
N PRO A 701 -32.93 -12.31 32.88
CA PRO A 701 -32.06 -11.63 33.82
C PRO A 701 -30.88 -10.92 33.17
N PHE A 702 -30.33 -9.94 33.89
CA PHE A 702 -29.01 -9.37 33.59
C PHE A 702 -27.96 -10.50 33.55
N GLN A 703 -27.14 -10.54 32.50
CA GLN A 703 -26.15 -11.61 32.31
C GLN A 703 -24.84 -11.27 33.00
N VAL A 704 -24.35 -12.16 33.87
CA VAL A 704 -23.10 -11.97 34.62
C VAL A 704 -21.88 -11.76 33.71
N SER A 705 -21.90 -12.31 32.50
CA SER A 705 -20.82 -12.13 31.52
C SER A 705 -20.70 -10.68 31.03
N ILE A 706 -21.79 -9.90 31.00
CA ILE A 706 -21.72 -8.45 30.68
C ILE A 706 -20.87 -7.74 31.74
N ALA A 707 -21.02 -8.12 33.01
CA ALA A 707 -20.23 -7.59 34.11
C ALA A 707 -18.75 -8.03 34.07
N ALA A 708 -18.42 -9.06 33.29
CA ALA A 708 -17.04 -9.49 33.08
C ALA A 708 -16.33 -8.69 31.97
N THR A 709 -17.06 -7.93 31.14
CA THR A 709 -16.48 -7.11 30.07
C THR A 709 -15.95 -5.78 30.63
N THR A 710 -14.76 -5.83 31.22
CA THR A 710 -14.17 -4.70 31.96
C THR A 710 -13.84 -3.47 31.09
N THR A 711 -13.81 -3.64 29.77
CA THR A 711 -13.54 -2.57 28.79
C THR A 711 -14.76 -1.71 28.45
N LEU A 712 -15.96 -2.06 28.94
CA LEU A 712 -17.18 -1.30 28.67
C LEU A 712 -17.11 0.13 29.23
N ARG A 713 -17.44 1.08 28.35
CA ARG A 713 -17.59 2.51 28.67
C ARG A 713 -19.05 2.95 28.57
N PHE A 714 -19.81 2.38 27.66
CA PHE A 714 -21.21 2.73 27.44
C PHE A 714 -22.08 1.48 27.47
N LEU A 715 -22.97 1.38 28.46
CA LEU A 715 -23.93 0.29 28.61
C LEU A 715 -25.35 0.85 28.67
N ARG A 716 -26.12 0.57 27.61
CA ARG A 716 -27.51 1.00 27.45
C ARG A 716 -28.41 -0.22 27.25
N LEU A 717 -29.21 -0.53 28.26
CA LEU A 717 -30.22 -1.61 28.26
C LEU A 717 -31.64 -1.08 28.49
N ASP A 718 -31.81 0.25 28.41
CA ASP A 718 -33.04 0.98 28.71
C ASP A 718 -34.23 0.54 27.85
N GLY A 719 -35.47 0.65 28.33
CA GLY A 719 -36.66 0.38 27.52
C GLY A 719 -36.73 -1.06 26.99
N ASN A 720 -36.60 -2.04 27.89
CA ASN A 720 -36.70 -3.48 27.58
C ASN A 720 -37.62 -4.18 28.61
N ASN A 721 -37.75 -5.50 28.55
CA ASN A 721 -38.52 -6.30 29.51
C ASN A 721 -37.60 -7.22 30.34
N LEU A 722 -36.42 -6.72 30.71
CA LEU A 722 -35.43 -7.45 31.51
C LEU A 722 -35.88 -7.49 32.98
N THR A 723 -35.58 -8.59 33.68
CA THR A 723 -36.13 -8.91 35.00
C THR A 723 -35.02 -9.32 35.98
N GLY A 724 -35.36 -9.56 37.25
CA GLY A 724 -34.45 -10.15 38.23
C GLY A 724 -33.47 -9.14 38.83
N LEU A 725 -32.44 -9.66 39.50
CA LEU A 725 -31.46 -8.84 40.22
C LEU A 725 -30.31 -8.42 39.30
N VAL A 726 -29.85 -7.17 39.45
CA VAL A 726 -28.55 -6.73 38.91
C VAL A 726 -27.50 -7.00 40.00
N THR A 727 -26.83 -8.16 39.92
CA THR A 727 -25.92 -8.71 40.96
C THR A 727 -24.65 -7.88 41.21
N THR A 728 -23.95 -8.11 42.33
CA THR A 728 -22.74 -7.37 42.80
C THR A 728 -21.54 -7.35 41.84
N ASN A 729 -21.46 -8.26 40.88
CA ASN A 729 -20.34 -8.35 39.93
C ASN A 729 -20.24 -7.15 38.97
N VAL A 730 -21.29 -6.31 38.84
CA VAL A 730 -21.24 -5.09 38.00
C VAL A 730 -20.25 -4.04 38.50
N SER A 731 -19.76 -4.18 39.73
CA SER A 731 -18.63 -3.39 40.26
C SER A 731 -17.33 -3.54 39.45
N ASN A 732 -17.17 -4.62 38.68
CA ASN A 732 -16.02 -4.84 37.80
C ASN A 732 -15.99 -3.92 36.57
N LEU A 733 -17.10 -3.25 36.25
CA LEU A 733 -17.23 -2.36 35.11
C LEU A 733 -16.62 -0.98 35.41
N VAL A 734 -15.31 -0.98 35.73
CA VAL A 734 -14.59 0.18 36.28
C VAL A 734 -14.41 1.33 35.29
N ASN A 735 -14.56 1.07 33.99
CA ASN A 735 -14.36 2.05 32.92
C ASN A 735 -15.67 2.69 32.42
N LEU A 736 -16.81 2.45 33.07
CA LEU A 736 -18.10 2.99 32.63
C LEU A 736 -18.16 4.52 32.71
N GLU A 737 -18.64 5.12 31.62
CA GLU A 737 -18.98 6.53 31.47
C GLU A 737 -20.50 6.72 31.40
N GLU A 738 -21.24 5.77 30.82
CA GLU A 738 -22.70 5.76 30.73
C GLU A 738 -23.26 4.40 31.15
N PHE A 739 -24.12 4.40 32.17
CA PHE A 739 -24.86 3.23 32.64
C PHE A 739 -26.35 3.55 32.70
N ASN A 740 -27.11 3.02 31.74
CA ASN A 740 -28.55 3.25 31.67
C ASN A 740 -29.30 1.93 31.46
N ILE A 741 -30.06 1.56 32.50
CA ILE A 741 -30.88 0.33 32.58
C ILE A 741 -32.35 0.67 32.87
N SER A 742 -32.77 1.90 32.56
CA SER A 742 -34.10 2.41 32.88
C SER A 742 -35.21 1.65 32.16
N ASP A 743 -36.46 1.79 32.61
CA ASP A 743 -37.65 1.28 31.94
C ASP A 743 -37.55 -0.23 31.63
N ASN A 744 -37.41 -1.01 32.70
CA ASN A 744 -37.32 -2.47 32.72
C ASN A 744 -38.07 -3.03 33.94
N ASP A 745 -38.03 -4.34 34.16
CA ASP A 745 -38.62 -5.03 35.32
C ASP A 745 -37.53 -5.50 36.34
N PHE A 746 -36.38 -4.82 36.43
CA PHE A 746 -35.33 -5.18 37.40
C PHE A 746 -35.79 -4.92 38.84
N ALA A 747 -35.35 -5.76 39.78
CA ALA A 747 -35.76 -5.72 41.18
C ALA A 747 -34.58 -5.84 42.16
N GLY A 748 -34.84 -5.61 43.45
CA GLY A 748 -33.85 -5.64 44.52
C GLY A 748 -33.14 -4.29 44.73
N PRO A 749 -32.00 -4.25 45.45
CA PRO A 749 -31.28 -3.01 45.69
C PRO A 749 -30.66 -2.45 44.40
N LEU A 750 -30.41 -1.14 44.37
CA LEU A 750 -29.69 -0.49 43.28
C LEU A 750 -28.28 -1.10 43.08
N PRO A 751 -27.85 -1.34 41.83
CA PRO A 751 -26.53 -1.91 41.56
C PRO A 751 -25.40 -0.98 41.99
N VAL A 752 -24.40 -1.55 42.66
CA VAL A 752 -23.21 -0.83 43.12
C VAL A 752 -22.12 -0.91 42.06
N LEU A 753 -21.63 0.25 41.60
CA LEU A 753 -20.57 0.36 40.58
C LEU A 753 -19.30 0.96 41.19
N ASN A 754 -18.14 0.50 40.72
CA ASN A 754 -16.84 1.10 41.01
C ASN A 754 -16.28 1.80 39.77
N ALA A 755 -17.05 2.74 39.21
CA ALA A 755 -16.74 3.45 37.98
C ALA A 755 -16.48 4.94 38.26
N PRO A 756 -15.23 5.36 38.53
CA PRO A 756 -14.92 6.75 38.92
C PRO A 756 -15.22 7.78 37.83
N ASP A 757 -15.17 7.36 36.55
CA ASP A 757 -15.41 8.21 35.39
C ASP A 757 -16.89 8.24 34.94
N LEU A 758 -17.79 7.64 35.72
CA LEU A 758 -19.21 7.58 35.40
C LEU A 758 -19.83 8.98 35.33
N THR A 759 -20.38 9.31 34.17
CA THR A 759 -21.06 10.58 33.92
C THR A 759 -22.58 10.45 34.02
N GLU A 760 -23.13 9.30 33.65
CA GLU A 760 -24.57 9.06 33.63
C GLU A 760 -24.91 7.74 34.34
N TYR A 761 -25.76 7.82 35.37
CA TYR A 761 -26.37 6.67 36.03
C TYR A 761 -27.89 6.78 35.94
N ARG A 762 -28.52 5.91 35.16
CA ARG A 762 -29.98 5.90 34.98
C ARG A 762 -30.57 4.50 35.24
N ALA A 763 -31.49 4.43 36.18
CA ALA A 763 -32.20 3.22 36.58
C ALA A 763 -33.69 3.51 36.87
N ALA A 764 -34.25 4.51 36.19
CA ALA A 764 -35.64 4.93 36.37
C ALA A 764 -36.61 3.84 35.89
N GLY A 765 -37.87 3.86 36.33
CA GLY A 765 -38.93 3.01 35.79
C GLY A 765 -38.66 1.51 35.95
N ASN A 766 -38.25 1.09 37.14
CA ASN A 766 -37.96 -0.31 37.48
C ASN A 766 -38.66 -0.69 38.80
N SER A 767 -38.37 -1.88 39.33
CA SER A 767 -38.82 -2.36 40.64
C SER A 767 -37.71 -2.36 41.70
N PHE A 768 -36.71 -1.48 41.59
CA PHE A 768 -35.63 -1.40 42.58
C PHE A 768 -36.19 -0.94 43.93
N ASP A 769 -35.77 -1.60 45.01
CA ASP A 769 -36.22 -1.36 46.37
C ASP A 769 -35.05 -1.12 47.33
N GLY A 770 -35.39 -0.92 48.60
CA GLY A 770 -34.40 -0.63 49.62
C GLY A 770 -33.80 0.79 49.48
N PRO A 771 -32.67 1.03 50.14
CA PRO A 771 -32.12 2.36 50.36
C PRO A 771 -31.23 2.89 49.23
N LEU A 772 -31.06 4.21 49.18
CA LEU A 772 -30.11 4.87 48.27
C LEU A 772 -28.65 4.61 48.69
N PRO A 773 -27.78 4.09 47.81
CA PRO A 773 -26.40 3.76 48.16
C PRO A 773 -25.48 5.00 48.15
N ALA A 774 -24.62 5.14 49.16
CA ALA A 774 -23.81 6.35 49.36
C ALA A 774 -22.75 6.60 48.26
N PHE A 775 -22.26 5.56 47.59
CA PHE A 775 -21.19 5.68 46.58
C PHE A 775 -21.53 6.63 45.44
N LEU A 776 -22.82 6.77 45.08
CA LEU A 776 -23.28 7.67 44.01
C LEU A 776 -22.93 9.14 44.32
N GLY A 777 -22.89 9.52 45.60
CA GLY A 777 -22.43 10.84 46.03
C GLY A 777 -20.90 11.03 45.94
N ASN A 778 -20.12 9.96 45.80
CA ASN A 778 -18.67 10.03 45.70
C ASN A 778 -18.17 10.07 44.25
N LEU A 779 -19.07 9.94 43.26
CA LEU A 779 -18.72 9.99 41.84
C LEU A 779 -18.54 11.43 41.37
N SER A 780 -17.28 11.88 41.25
CA SER A 780 -16.96 13.26 40.91
C SER A 780 -17.30 13.67 39.48
N SER A 781 -17.40 12.70 38.57
CA SER A 781 -17.67 12.92 37.14
C SER A 781 -19.16 12.87 36.78
N LEU A 782 -20.02 12.51 37.76
CA LEU A 782 -21.45 12.30 37.54
C LEU A 782 -22.14 13.62 37.18
N SER A 783 -22.83 13.66 36.04
CA SER A 783 -23.61 14.80 35.55
C SER A 783 -25.11 14.52 35.57
N GLU A 784 -25.51 13.25 35.51
CA GLU A 784 -26.92 12.83 35.50
C GLU A 784 -27.18 11.60 36.37
N LEU A 785 -28.22 11.68 37.22
CA LEU A 785 -28.67 10.60 38.10
C LEU A 785 -30.20 10.50 38.12
N PHE A 786 -30.75 9.51 37.42
CA PHE A 786 -32.20 9.29 37.35
C PHE A 786 -32.60 7.94 37.97
N LEU A 787 -33.35 8.01 39.07
CA LEU A 787 -33.83 6.87 39.85
C LEU A 787 -35.36 6.93 40.08
N ASN A 788 -36.06 7.79 39.34
CA ASN A 788 -37.50 7.97 39.51
C ASN A 788 -38.29 6.68 39.19
N ASP A 789 -39.51 6.60 39.70
CA ASP A 789 -40.48 5.53 39.45
C ASP A 789 -39.92 4.15 39.78
N ASN A 790 -39.56 3.97 41.06
CA ASN A 790 -39.08 2.73 41.67
C ASN A 790 -39.73 2.54 43.05
N ALA A 791 -39.29 1.55 43.84
CA ALA A 791 -39.72 1.29 45.21
C ALA A 791 -38.67 1.66 46.27
N LEU A 792 -37.83 2.68 46.00
CA LEU A 792 -36.74 3.07 46.88
C LEU A 792 -37.25 3.68 48.19
N THR A 793 -36.51 3.43 49.27
CA THR A 793 -36.86 3.74 50.65
C THR A 793 -35.70 4.42 51.40
N GLY A 794 -35.91 4.85 52.64
CA GLY A 794 -34.87 5.45 53.46
C GLY A 794 -34.66 6.93 53.18
N CYS A 795 -33.45 7.45 53.45
CA CYS A 795 -33.13 8.87 53.34
C CYS A 795 -32.04 9.12 52.30
N TYR A 796 -31.84 10.39 51.94
CA TYR A 796 -30.71 10.79 51.10
C TYR A 796 -29.38 10.67 51.89
N PRO A 797 -28.38 9.91 51.39
CA PRO A 797 -27.08 9.79 52.04
C PRO A 797 -26.36 11.13 52.15
N ALA A 798 -25.56 11.36 53.20
CA ALA A 798 -24.83 12.62 53.37
C ALA A 798 -23.87 12.90 52.20
N ALA A 799 -23.30 11.86 51.60
CA ALA A 799 -22.47 11.94 50.39
C ALA A 799 -23.18 12.63 49.22
N TYR A 800 -24.52 12.57 49.13
CA TYR A 800 -25.28 13.21 48.04
C TYR A 800 -25.26 14.74 48.10
N SER A 801 -24.68 15.34 49.16
CA SER A 801 -24.43 16.78 49.22
C SER A 801 -23.56 17.27 48.05
N SER A 802 -22.69 16.41 47.51
CA SER A 802 -21.93 16.68 46.28
C SER A 802 -22.82 16.85 45.05
N LEU A 803 -23.98 16.16 45.01
CA LEU A 803 -24.92 16.16 43.89
C LEU A 803 -25.84 17.39 43.89
N CYS A 804 -25.81 18.20 44.96
CA CYS A 804 -26.65 19.39 45.11
C CYS A 804 -26.33 20.52 44.12
N SER A 805 -25.17 20.48 43.45
CA SER A 805 -24.79 21.46 42.44
C SER A 805 -24.06 20.79 41.29
N GLY A 806 -24.55 20.99 40.06
CA GLY A 806 -23.88 20.50 38.84
C GLY A 806 -24.32 19.12 38.35
N VAL A 807 -25.21 18.42 39.08
CA VAL A 807 -25.77 17.12 38.69
C VAL A 807 -27.28 17.23 38.49
N THR A 808 -27.78 16.77 37.34
CA THR A 808 -29.22 16.68 37.07
C THR A 808 -29.77 15.43 37.74
N THR A 809 -30.65 15.60 38.73
CA THR A 809 -31.16 14.51 39.56
C THR A 809 -32.67 14.35 39.42
N ASN A 810 -33.16 13.12 39.43
CA ASN A 810 -34.59 12.82 39.53
C ASN A 810 -34.84 11.57 40.39
N PHE A 811 -35.56 11.73 41.50
CA PHE A 811 -35.92 10.66 42.43
C PHE A 811 -37.44 10.46 42.58
N SER A 812 -38.26 11.19 41.81
CA SER A 812 -39.72 11.21 42.00
C SER A 812 -40.36 9.83 41.83
N GLY A 813 -41.51 9.59 42.46
CA GLY A 813 -42.22 8.30 42.29
C GLY A 813 -41.61 7.17 43.11
N ASN A 814 -40.84 7.50 44.15
CA ASN A 814 -40.34 6.57 45.16
C ASN A 814 -40.98 6.90 46.51
N ASP A 815 -42.16 6.34 46.79
CA ASP A 815 -42.97 6.69 47.97
C ASP A 815 -42.27 6.45 49.31
N GLY A 816 -41.23 5.60 49.34
CA GLY A 816 -40.41 5.33 50.52
C GLY A 816 -39.33 6.37 50.81
N LEU A 817 -39.05 7.29 49.88
CA LEU A 817 -38.11 8.41 50.07
C LEU A 817 -38.81 9.64 50.68
N PRO A 818 -38.08 10.59 51.28
CA PRO A 818 -38.67 11.82 51.82
C PRO A 818 -39.50 12.54 50.74
N LEU A 819 -40.76 12.86 51.06
CA LEU A 819 -41.77 13.41 50.14
C LEU A 819 -41.85 12.68 48.78
N GLY A 820 -41.73 11.35 48.76
CA GLY A 820 -41.82 10.55 47.54
C GLY A 820 -40.67 10.74 46.55
N GLY A 821 -39.54 11.27 47.03
CA GLY A 821 -38.37 11.61 46.21
C GLY A 821 -38.55 12.84 45.33
N SER A 822 -39.55 13.69 45.61
CA SER A 822 -39.83 14.89 44.82
C SER A 822 -38.62 15.84 44.68
N ALA A 823 -38.61 16.66 43.63
CA ALA A 823 -37.59 17.71 43.49
C ALA A 823 -37.53 18.64 44.72
N ALA A 824 -38.66 18.84 45.41
CA ALA A 824 -38.72 19.61 46.65
C ALA A 824 -37.97 18.91 47.80
N SER A 825 -38.09 17.59 47.98
CA SER A 825 -37.37 16.90 49.06
C SER A 825 -35.86 16.85 48.83
N PHE A 826 -35.40 16.64 47.61
CA PHE A 826 -33.96 16.64 47.36
C PHE A 826 -33.35 18.06 47.37
N GLN A 827 -33.84 18.96 46.52
CA GLN A 827 -33.22 20.28 46.35
C GLN A 827 -33.54 21.26 47.49
N THR A 828 -34.78 21.22 48.01
CA THR A 828 -35.22 22.18 49.03
C THR A 828 -35.01 21.64 50.45
N GLU A 829 -35.32 20.38 50.73
CA GLU A 829 -35.15 19.83 52.07
C GLU A 829 -33.71 19.38 52.32
N PHE A 830 -33.18 18.43 51.53
CA PHE A 830 -31.83 17.91 51.73
C PHE A 830 -30.72 18.92 51.39
N CYS A 831 -30.69 19.48 50.16
CA CYS A 831 -29.59 20.34 49.72
C CYS A 831 -29.56 21.73 50.41
N SER A 832 -30.72 22.28 50.78
CA SER A 832 -30.79 23.62 51.38
C SER A 832 -30.89 23.63 52.91
N ASN A 833 -31.54 22.63 53.51
CA ASN A 833 -31.80 22.58 54.95
C ASN A 833 -31.02 21.47 55.70
N GLY A 834 -30.22 20.67 54.99
CA GLY A 834 -29.52 19.51 55.54
C GLY A 834 -30.43 18.27 55.61
N ASN A 835 -29.85 17.11 55.94
CA ASN A 835 -30.56 15.84 55.90
C ASN A 835 -31.78 15.85 56.85
N PRO A 836 -33.03 15.76 56.34
CA PRO A 836 -34.25 15.89 57.15
C PRO A 836 -34.48 14.70 58.09
N CYS A 837 -33.72 13.62 57.95
CA CYS A 837 -33.78 12.43 58.80
C CYS A 837 -32.81 12.57 59.99
N GLY A 838 -33.32 12.97 61.16
CA GLY A 838 -32.51 13.22 62.35
C GLY A 838 -32.37 12.04 63.33
N THR A 839 -31.15 11.72 63.77
CA THR A 839 -30.58 11.84 65.14
C THR A 839 -29.19 11.19 65.18
N ILE A 840 -28.37 11.56 66.17
CA ILE A 840 -27.13 10.88 66.53
C ILE A 840 -27.50 9.44 66.93
N CYS A 841 -26.73 8.45 66.47
CA CYS A 841 -26.91 7.04 66.86
C CYS A 841 -27.00 6.88 68.38
N PRO A 842 -27.72 5.88 68.89
CA PRO A 842 -27.80 5.64 70.33
C PRO A 842 -26.40 5.48 70.94
N GLU A 843 -26.14 6.18 72.05
CA GLU A 843 -24.91 6.06 72.86
C GLU A 843 -24.96 4.87 73.84
N GLU A 844 -26.10 4.16 73.92
CA GLU A 844 -26.30 2.95 74.71
C GLU A 844 -26.34 1.71 73.81
N ASP A 845 -26.02 0.54 74.37
CA ASP A 845 -26.04 -0.74 73.65
C ASP A 845 -27.41 -1.00 73.02
N VAL A 846 -27.40 -1.38 71.74
CA VAL A 846 -28.59 -1.69 70.96
C VAL A 846 -28.88 -3.18 71.06
N MET A 847 -30.04 -3.53 71.62
CA MET A 847 -30.50 -4.92 71.74
C MET A 847 -31.65 -5.17 70.76
N ILE A 848 -31.51 -6.18 69.90
CA ILE A 848 -32.53 -6.59 68.93
C ILE A 848 -32.94 -8.03 69.25
N GLY A 849 -34.17 -8.21 69.73
CA GLY A 849 -34.71 -9.51 70.12
C GLY A 849 -35.81 -10.04 69.20
N SER A 850 -36.23 -9.26 68.20
CA SER A 850 -37.30 -9.61 67.26
C SER A 850 -37.23 -8.78 65.96
N GLN A 851 -38.00 -9.18 64.93
CA GLN A 851 -38.17 -8.37 63.72
C GLN A 851 -38.76 -6.99 64.03
N ALA A 852 -39.67 -6.90 65.01
CA ALA A 852 -40.28 -5.64 65.41
C ALA A 852 -39.27 -4.66 66.00
N ASP A 853 -38.30 -5.15 66.79
CA ASP A 853 -37.22 -4.32 67.34
C ASP A 853 -36.30 -3.79 66.24
N ALA A 854 -36.04 -4.61 65.21
CA ALA A 854 -35.24 -4.22 64.06
C ALA A 854 -35.95 -3.15 63.19
N ASP A 855 -37.26 -3.32 62.98
CA ASP A 855 -38.09 -2.34 62.27
C ASP A 855 -38.21 -1.03 63.07
N GLU A 856 -38.33 -1.12 64.41
CA GLU A 856 -38.34 0.05 65.30
C GLU A 856 -36.99 0.78 65.30
N PHE A 857 -35.87 0.04 65.29
CA PHE A 857 -34.54 0.62 65.13
C PHE A 857 -34.40 1.36 63.80
N LEU A 858 -34.81 0.74 62.68
CA LEU A 858 -34.78 1.37 61.35
C LEU A 858 -35.67 2.61 61.29
N GLN A 859 -36.84 2.56 61.94
CA GLN A 859 -37.77 3.69 61.99
C GLN A 859 -37.22 4.87 62.79
N ASN A 860 -36.55 4.59 63.93
CA ASN A 860 -36.05 5.62 64.84
C ASN A 860 -34.66 6.14 64.44
N TYR A 861 -33.83 5.31 63.80
CA TYR A 861 -32.44 5.61 63.45
C TYR A 861 -32.09 5.24 61.99
N PRO A 862 -32.87 5.72 60.99
CA PRO A 862 -32.72 5.31 59.59
C PRO A 862 -31.35 5.65 58.96
N ASN A 863 -30.64 6.60 59.57
CA ASN A 863 -29.32 7.09 59.13
C ASN A 863 -28.20 6.78 60.13
N CYS A 864 -28.37 5.78 60.99
CA CYS A 864 -27.29 5.43 61.90
C CYS A 864 -26.13 4.80 61.12
N VAL A 865 -25.08 5.58 60.94
CA VAL A 865 -23.85 5.18 60.22
C VAL A 865 -22.77 4.73 61.20
N ASN A 866 -22.65 5.39 62.36
CA ASN A 866 -21.63 5.10 63.36
C ASN A 866 -22.29 4.85 64.71
N LEU A 867 -22.34 3.59 65.15
CA LEU A 867 -22.92 3.22 66.43
C LEU A 867 -21.80 3.15 67.50
N PRO A 868 -21.64 4.16 68.38
CA PRO A 868 -20.55 4.18 69.37
C PRO A 868 -20.78 3.23 70.56
N ALA A 869 -21.74 2.31 70.45
CA ALA A 869 -22.12 1.30 71.45
C ALA A 869 -22.17 -0.09 70.81
N SER A 870 -22.43 -1.14 71.59
CA SER A 870 -22.54 -2.50 71.06
C SER A 870 -23.86 -2.73 70.33
N LEU A 871 -23.83 -3.48 69.22
CA LEU A 871 -25.01 -4.03 68.56
C LEU A 871 -25.15 -5.51 68.88
N ASN A 872 -26.18 -5.86 69.66
CA ASN A 872 -26.46 -7.22 70.11
C ASN A 872 -27.80 -7.71 69.52
N ILE A 873 -27.74 -8.62 68.57
CA ILE A 873 -28.91 -9.27 67.95
C ILE A 873 -28.97 -10.70 68.48
N VAL A 874 -29.90 -10.97 69.39
CA VAL A 874 -29.92 -12.20 70.20
C VAL A 874 -31.33 -12.76 70.29
N ASP A 875 -31.47 -14.08 70.11
CA ASP A 875 -32.73 -14.83 70.27
C ASP A 875 -33.89 -14.36 69.35
N ALA A 876 -33.59 -13.68 68.25
CA ALA A 876 -34.56 -13.13 67.30
C ALA A 876 -35.01 -14.17 66.25
N ALA A 877 -35.79 -15.16 66.67
CA ALA A 877 -36.20 -16.29 65.81
C ALA A 877 -37.12 -15.90 64.63
N ASP A 878 -37.77 -14.74 64.69
CA ASP A 878 -38.63 -14.18 63.64
C ASP A 878 -37.90 -13.21 62.69
N LEU A 879 -36.64 -12.87 62.99
CA LEU A 879 -35.81 -12.01 62.15
C LEU A 879 -35.30 -12.80 60.94
N LEU A 880 -35.78 -12.44 59.74
CA LEU A 880 -35.45 -13.14 58.50
C LEU A 880 -34.29 -12.49 57.73
N THR A 881 -34.06 -11.18 57.93
CA THR A 881 -33.01 -10.41 57.25
C THR A 881 -32.37 -9.40 58.20
N LEU A 882 -31.12 -9.03 57.92
CA LEU A 882 -30.39 -7.96 58.64
C LEU A 882 -30.43 -6.62 57.89
N SER A 883 -31.34 -6.48 56.91
CA SER A 883 -31.45 -5.30 56.05
C SER A 883 -31.57 -3.95 56.79
N PRO A 884 -32.13 -3.85 58.01
CA PRO A 884 -32.11 -2.59 58.78
C PRO A 884 -30.72 -1.99 59.05
N PHE A 885 -29.68 -2.81 59.06
CA PHE A 885 -28.33 -2.41 59.49
C PHE A 885 -27.39 -2.08 58.32
N PHE A 886 -27.91 -2.01 57.10
CA PHE A 886 -27.09 -1.85 55.89
C PHE A 886 -26.26 -0.57 55.82
N ASN A 887 -26.66 0.44 56.60
CA ASN A 887 -26.01 1.76 56.67
C ASN A 887 -24.86 1.84 57.67
N LEU A 888 -24.66 0.82 58.52
CA LEU A 888 -23.63 0.88 59.55
C LEU A 888 -22.23 0.78 58.93
N GLU A 889 -21.43 1.83 59.12
CA GLU A 889 -20.02 1.91 58.74
C GLU A 889 -19.09 1.60 59.92
N SER A 890 -19.50 1.88 61.16
CA SER A 890 -18.74 1.50 62.36
C SER A 890 -19.61 1.12 63.57
N VAL A 891 -19.08 0.22 64.41
CA VAL A 891 -19.68 -0.21 65.68
C VAL A 891 -18.62 -0.48 66.75
N GLU A 892 -18.94 -0.36 68.05
CA GLU A 892 -18.01 -0.73 69.13
C GLU A 892 -17.83 -2.26 69.22
N SER A 893 -18.92 -3.02 69.23
CA SER A 893 -18.93 -4.49 69.22
C SER A 893 -20.16 -5.01 68.48
N LEU A 894 -20.01 -6.13 67.77
CA LEU A 894 -21.09 -6.78 67.04
C LEU A 894 -21.29 -8.20 67.56
N MET A 895 -22.50 -8.50 68.03
CA MET A 895 -22.88 -9.81 68.55
C MET A 895 -24.15 -10.30 67.85
N LEU A 896 -24.04 -11.43 67.15
CA LEU A 896 -25.12 -12.11 66.43
C LEU A 896 -25.29 -13.52 67.01
N GLN A 897 -26.39 -13.78 67.71
CA GLN A 897 -26.58 -15.05 68.42
C GLN A 897 -27.99 -15.64 68.23
N ASN A 898 -28.07 -16.96 68.00
CA ASN A 898 -29.32 -17.73 67.92
C ASN A 898 -30.27 -17.25 66.80
N LEU A 899 -29.74 -16.89 65.64
CA LEU A 899 -30.51 -16.34 64.50
C LEU A 899 -30.73 -17.40 63.41
N ALA A 900 -31.47 -18.46 63.74
CA ALA A 900 -31.64 -19.62 62.86
C ALA A 900 -32.29 -19.32 61.48
N GLY A 901 -32.98 -18.18 61.34
CA GLY A 901 -33.60 -17.74 60.07
C GLY A 901 -32.64 -17.01 59.13
N VAL A 902 -31.55 -16.46 59.65
CA VAL A 902 -30.61 -15.61 58.90
C VAL A 902 -29.62 -16.47 58.12
N ARG A 903 -29.54 -16.23 56.80
CA ARG A 903 -28.69 -16.97 55.86
C ARG A 903 -27.61 -16.12 55.18
N SER A 904 -27.64 -14.80 55.37
CA SER A 904 -26.72 -13.86 54.73
C SER A 904 -26.35 -12.72 55.68
N LEU A 905 -25.07 -12.35 55.69
CA LEU A 905 -24.56 -11.18 56.40
C LEU A 905 -24.35 -9.97 55.47
N THR A 906 -24.67 -10.10 54.18
CA THR A 906 -24.48 -9.04 53.15
C THR A 906 -25.01 -7.66 53.51
N PRO A 907 -26.06 -7.47 54.35
CA PRO A 907 -26.41 -6.15 54.82
C PRO A 907 -25.24 -5.42 55.52
N PHE A 908 -24.36 -6.09 56.24
CA PHE A 908 -23.22 -5.45 56.89
C PHE A 908 -22.09 -5.03 55.93
N PHE A 909 -22.25 -5.10 54.60
CA PHE A 909 -21.18 -4.82 53.64
C PHE A 909 -20.53 -3.44 53.79
N ASN A 910 -21.28 -2.44 54.27
CA ASN A 910 -20.74 -1.10 54.52
C ASN A 910 -19.97 -0.99 55.85
N LEU A 911 -20.03 -2.00 56.72
CA LEU A 911 -19.34 -2.02 58.01
C LEU A 911 -17.84 -2.14 57.77
N THR A 912 -17.14 -1.03 57.98
CA THR A 912 -15.69 -0.96 57.77
C THR A 912 -14.90 -1.05 59.06
N THR A 913 -15.50 -0.73 60.21
CA THR A 913 -14.76 -0.64 61.48
C THR A 913 -15.51 -1.28 62.66
N ILE A 914 -14.80 -2.11 63.44
CA ILE A 914 -15.23 -2.58 64.77
C ILE A 914 -14.21 -2.10 65.81
N GLY A 915 -14.65 -1.38 66.85
CA GLY A 915 -13.79 -0.93 67.96
C GLY A 915 -13.51 0.59 68.06
N SER A 916 -14.20 1.46 67.32
CA SER A 916 -13.90 2.90 67.31
C SER A 916 -14.61 3.73 68.40
N GLY A 917 -14.41 3.38 69.68
CA GLY A 917 -14.76 4.24 70.82
C GLY A 917 -13.75 5.38 70.97
N SER A 918 -14.19 6.60 71.30
CA SER A 918 -13.38 7.84 71.33
C SER A 918 -12.32 7.96 72.45
N GLY A 919 -11.67 6.87 72.85
CA GLY A 919 -10.59 6.83 73.85
C GLY A 919 -9.47 5.85 73.48
N GLU A 920 -8.23 6.19 73.86
CA GLU A 920 -6.96 5.59 73.38
C GLU A 920 -6.70 4.09 73.70
N ALA A 921 -7.74 3.24 73.84
CA ALA A 921 -7.59 1.78 74.00
C ALA A 921 -8.88 0.97 73.71
N ALA A 922 -9.66 1.30 72.67
CA ALA A 922 -10.93 0.59 72.40
C ALA A 922 -10.70 -0.62 71.46
N THR A 923 -10.56 -1.82 72.03
CA THR A 923 -10.62 -3.10 71.29
C THR A 923 -12.06 -3.63 71.33
N GLY A 924 -12.67 -3.91 70.17
CA GLY A 924 -14.06 -4.36 70.04
C GLY A 924 -14.21 -5.89 70.08
N SER A 925 -15.44 -6.42 70.05
CA SER A 925 -15.72 -7.86 69.92
C SER A 925 -16.59 -8.16 68.69
N LEU A 926 -16.27 -9.23 67.98
CA LEU A 926 -17.08 -9.80 66.90
C LEU A 926 -17.48 -11.23 67.29
N ILE A 927 -18.77 -11.46 67.52
CA ILE A 927 -19.32 -12.74 67.99
C ILE A 927 -20.43 -13.19 67.04
N ILE A 928 -20.27 -14.37 66.44
CA ILE A 928 -21.24 -15.00 65.54
C ILE A 928 -21.53 -16.41 66.04
N ASP A 929 -22.71 -16.63 66.62
CA ASP A 929 -23.07 -17.91 67.23
C ASP A 929 -24.45 -18.42 66.77
N ASN A 930 -24.50 -19.67 66.31
CA ASN A 930 -25.75 -20.37 65.98
C ASN A 930 -26.59 -19.69 64.88
N LEU A 931 -25.94 -19.31 63.78
CA LEU A 931 -26.56 -18.82 62.53
C LEU A 931 -26.61 -19.93 61.46
N SER A 932 -27.46 -19.72 60.44
CA SER A 932 -27.60 -20.62 59.28
C SER A 932 -26.93 -20.08 58.00
N VAL A 933 -25.75 -19.45 58.17
CA VAL A 933 -24.94 -18.88 57.08
C VAL A 933 -24.00 -19.92 56.48
N THR A 934 -23.71 -19.79 55.18
CA THR A 934 -22.74 -20.64 54.46
C THR A 934 -21.38 -19.96 54.25
N SER A 935 -21.36 -18.62 54.25
CA SER A 935 -20.19 -17.75 54.17
C SER A 935 -20.38 -16.54 55.09
N LEU A 936 -19.30 -15.78 55.32
CA LEU A 936 -19.33 -14.51 56.06
C LEU A 936 -19.42 -13.28 55.15
N ASP A 937 -19.82 -13.46 53.89
CA ASP A 937 -19.96 -12.39 52.90
C ASP A 937 -20.86 -11.27 53.42
N GLY A 938 -20.38 -10.03 53.30
CA GLY A 938 -20.92 -8.86 53.97
C GLY A 938 -20.05 -8.35 55.11
N LEU A 939 -19.08 -9.11 55.60
CA LEU A 939 -18.06 -8.61 56.55
C LEU A 939 -16.71 -8.32 55.89
N ASP A 940 -16.68 -8.36 54.55
CA ASP A 940 -15.48 -8.24 53.72
C ASP A 940 -14.74 -6.92 53.90
N ASN A 941 -15.38 -5.86 54.38
CA ASN A 941 -14.73 -4.54 54.52
C ASN A 941 -14.27 -4.24 55.95
N VAL A 942 -14.52 -5.15 56.90
CA VAL A 942 -14.26 -4.90 58.32
C VAL A 942 -12.75 -4.84 58.61
N VAL A 943 -12.34 -3.77 59.31
CA VAL A 943 -10.96 -3.49 59.76
C VAL A 943 -10.99 -3.10 61.23
N GLY A 944 -10.07 -3.62 62.05
CA GLY A 944 -9.95 -3.20 63.46
C GLY A 944 -9.16 -4.17 64.34
N ASP A 945 -8.74 -3.68 65.51
CA ASP A 945 -8.17 -4.50 66.58
C ASP A 945 -9.30 -5.09 67.43
N LEU A 946 -9.38 -6.42 67.47
CA LEU A 946 -10.42 -7.13 68.21
C LEU A 946 -9.87 -7.67 69.53
N GLN A 947 -10.63 -7.47 70.60
CA GLN A 947 -10.40 -8.16 71.86
C GLN A 947 -10.82 -9.62 71.76
N ASN A 948 -11.97 -9.88 71.12
CA ASN A 948 -12.52 -11.21 70.96
C ASN A 948 -13.07 -11.41 69.54
N LEU A 949 -12.70 -12.51 68.91
CA LEU A 949 -13.32 -13.05 67.70
C LEU A 949 -13.85 -14.45 68.04
N ALA A 950 -15.17 -14.62 68.02
CA ALA A 950 -15.82 -15.91 68.27
C ALA A 950 -16.78 -16.26 67.13
N ILE A 951 -16.59 -17.42 66.50
CA ILE A 951 -17.46 -17.93 65.44
C ILE A 951 -17.82 -19.37 65.80
N ASP A 952 -19.03 -19.55 66.34
CA ASP A 952 -19.40 -20.80 67.00
C ASP A 952 -20.74 -21.37 66.51
N ASN A 953 -20.85 -22.70 66.49
CA ASN A 953 -22.08 -23.45 66.22
C ASN A 953 -22.73 -23.16 64.84
N ASN A 954 -21.98 -22.66 63.85
CA ASN A 954 -22.49 -22.37 62.50
C ASN A 954 -22.25 -23.57 61.57
N ASN A 955 -23.06 -24.62 61.73
CA ASN A 955 -22.85 -25.91 61.04
C ASN A 955 -22.95 -25.89 59.51
N LEU A 956 -23.45 -24.81 58.89
CA LEU A 956 -23.51 -24.66 57.44
C LEU A 956 -22.36 -23.83 56.86
N LEU A 957 -21.55 -23.21 57.73
CA LEU A 957 -20.47 -22.31 57.34
C LEU A 957 -19.33 -23.12 56.75
N THR A 958 -19.04 -22.90 55.47
CA THR A 958 -17.97 -23.59 54.75
C THR A 958 -16.76 -22.70 54.49
N ASP A 959 -16.94 -21.38 54.56
CA ASP A 959 -15.95 -20.38 54.14
C ASP A 959 -15.94 -19.16 55.08
N ILE A 960 -14.74 -18.74 55.50
CA ILE A 960 -14.48 -17.55 56.33
C ILE A 960 -13.53 -16.55 55.65
N SER A 961 -13.21 -16.74 54.37
CA SER A 961 -12.27 -15.94 53.59
C SER A 961 -12.60 -14.46 53.53
N ALA A 962 -13.88 -14.08 53.71
CA ALA A 962 -14.33 -12.70 53.91
C ALA A 962 -13.55 -11.93 55.00
N LEU A 963 -12.92 -12.63 55.96
CA LEU A 963 -12.13 -11.99 57.02
C LEU A 963 -10.66 -11.71 56.64
N GLY A 964 -10.19 -12.08 55.44
CA GLY A 964 -8.81 -11.88 54.99
C GLY A 964 -8.65 -11.45 53.51
N PRO A 965 -7.41 -11.43 52.96
CA PRO A 965 -7.13 -11.01 51.59
C PRO A 965 -7.34 -12.20 50.63
N PRO A 966 -8.28 -12.18 49.65
CA PRO A 966 -8.34 -11.29 48.48
C PRO A 966 -9.72 -10.60 48.26
N SER A 967 -10.67 -10.83 49.15
CA SER A 967 -12.06 -10.36 49.12
C SER A 967 -12.26 -8.92 49.62
N GLY A 968 -11.19 -8.26 50.08
CA GLY A 968 -11.23 -6.93 50.68
C GLY A 968 -11.11 -6.94 52.21
N GLY A 969 -11.16 -8.12 52.84
CA GLY A 969 -11.09 -8.33 54.29
C GLY A 969 -9.78 -7.83 54.89
N ARG A 970 -9.80 -6.67 55.57
CA ARG A 970 -8.57 -6.06 56.12
C ARG A 970 -8.38 -6.26 57.63
N LEU A 971 -9.13 -7.16 58.28
CA LEU A 971 -8.67 -7.72 59.56
C LEU A 971 -7.26 -8.32 59.41
N ALA A 972 -6.84 -8.74 58.20
CA ALA A 972 -5.52 -9.31 57.91
C ALA A 972 -4.40 -8.27 57.71
N SER A 973 -4.68 -7.01 57.34
CA SER A 973 -3.61 -6.02 57.12
C SER A 973 -3.17 -5.32 58.42
N GLY A 974 -2.71 -6.09 59.41
CA GLY A 974 -2.14 -5.59 60.66
C GLY A 974 -3.11 -5.38 61.84
N GLY A 975 -4.34 -5.92 61.79
CA GLY A 975 -5.24 -5.93 62.94
C GLY A 975 -4.88 -7.03 63.95
N SER A 976 -4.85 -6.69 65.24
CA SER A 976 -4.57 -7.60 66.36
C SER A 976 -5.85 -8.29 66.84
N VAL A 977 -5.81 -9.59 67.16
CA VAL A 977 -6.96 -10.33 67.73
C VAL A 977 -6.51 -11.01 69.02
N VAL A 978 -6.87 -10.47 70.18
CA VAL A 978 -6.31 -10.97 71.46
C VAL A 978 -6.81 -12.38 71.79
N ASN A 979 -8.11 -12.64 71.68
CA ASN A 979 -8.71 -13.96 71.91
C ASN A 979 -9.48 -14.44 70.67
N MET A 980 -9.20 -15.67 70.21
CA MET A 980 -9.84 -16.29 69.05
C MET A 980 -10.47 -17.64 69.41
N GLN A 981 -11.77 -17.78 69.11
CA GLN A 981 -12.55 -18.99 69.35
C GLN A 981 -13.31 -19.40 68.08
N MET A 982 -13.13 -20.66 67.66
CA MET A 982 -13.84 -21.27 66.53
C MET A 982 -14.32 -22.65 66.90
N GLU A 983 -15.56 -22.75 67.38
CA GLU A 983 -16.10 -23.99 67.93
C GLU A 983 -17.33 -24.52 67.18
N ASN A 984 -17.39 -25.82 66.90
CA ASN A 984 -18.55 -26.53 66.37
C ASN A 984 -19.08 -26.00 65.02
N ASN A 985 -18.23 -25.53 64.10
CA ASN A 985 -18.60 -25.20 62.71
C ASN A 985 -18.31 -26.42 61.81
N THR A 986 -19.19 -27.41 61.87
CA THR A 986 -18.89 -28.76 61.34
C THR A 986 -18.56 -28.84 59.84
N ALA A 987 -19.11 -27.95 59.01
CA ALA A 987 -18.86 -27.88 57.57
C ALA A 987 -17.64 -27.02 57.16
N LEU A 988 -16.96 -26.39 58.11
CA LEU A 988 -15.82 -25.52 57.84
C LEU A 988 -14.61 -26.38 57.49
N ALA A 989 -14.11 -26.25 56.25
CA ALA A 989 -13.09 -27.15 55.70
C ALA A 989 -11.65 -26.59 55.77
N ASN A 990 -11.50 -25.26 55.84
CA ASN A 990 -10.21 -24.56 55.94
C ASN A 990 -10.37 -23.28 56.77
N LEU A 991 -9.24 -22.63 57.07
CA LEU A 991 -9.18 -21.38 57.83
C LEU A 991 -8.56 -20.23 57.01
N SER A 992 -8.72 -20.25 55.69
CA SER A 992 -8.16 -19.21 54.83
C SER A 992 -8.80 -17.86 55.15
N GLY A 993 -7.97 -16.82 55.29
CA GLY A 993 -8.35 -15.47 55.74
C GLY A 993 -7.79 -15.07 57.11
N LEU A 994 -7.10 -15.98 57.82
CA LEU A 994 -6.50 -15.74 59.14
C LEU A 994 -4.96 -15.78 59.17
N GLU A 995 -4.31 -15.71 58.01
CA GLU A 995 -2.89 -16.01 57.82
C GLU A 995 -1.94 -15.00 58.51
N ASP A 996 -2.32 -13.71 58.57
CA ASP A 996 -1.45 -12.59 58.99
C ASP A 996 -1.69 -12.07 60.44
N LYS A 997 -2.24 -12.87 61.36
CA LYS A 997 -2.56 -12.40 62.73
C LYS A 997 -1.32 -12.43 63.64
N THR A 998 -1.02 -11.31 64.31
CA THR A 998 0.29 -11.09 64.98
C THR A 998 0.25 -10.97 66.51
N VAL A 999 -0.92 -10.91 67.14
CA VAL A 999 -1.07 -10.83 68.60
C VAL A 999 -2.19 -11.76 69.03
N LEU A 1000 -1.87 -12.89 69.65
CA LEU A 1000 -2.83 -13.88 70.19
C LEU A 1000 -2.42 -14.21 71.63
N ASP A 1001 -3.33 -14.05 72.60
CA ASP A 1001 -3.17 -14.54 73.99
C ASP A 1001 -3.89 -15.90 74.17
N GLU A 1002 -5.00 -16.13 73.45
CA GLU A 1002 -5.78 -17.36 73.46
C GLU A 1002 -6.25 -17.75 72.05
N LEU A 1003 -6.08 -19.03 71.69
CA LEU A 1003 -6.55 -19.65 70.45
C LEU A 1003 -7.21 -20.99 70.72
N ILE A 1004 -8.53 -21.06 70.52
CA ILE A 1004 -9.34 -22.27 70.69
C ILE A 1004 -9.99 -22.64 69.35
N VAL A 1005 -9.68 -23.82 68.83
CA VAL A 1005 -10.29 -24.35 67.60
C VAL A 1005 -10.79 -25.75 67.90
N SER A 1006 -12.11 -25.92 68.03
CA SER A 1006 -12.66 -27.18 68.52
C SER A 1006 -13.95 -27.62 67.80
N GLY A 1007 -14.14 -28.92 67.58
CA GLY A 1007 -15.39 -29.45 67.03
C GLY A 1007 -15.69 -29.11 65.55
N ASN A 1008 -14.71 -28.62 64.78
CA ASN A 1008 -14.85 -28.34 63.35
C ASN A 1008 -14.47 -29.59 62.55
N THR A 1009 -15.43 -30.51 62.39
CA THR A 1009 -15.14 -31.89 61.96
C THR A 1009 -14.59 -32.06 60.54
N ASP A 1010 -14.91 -31.13 59.62
CA ASP A 1010 -14.43 -31.18 58.24
C ASP A 1010 -13.10 -30.39 58.04
N LEU A 1011 -12.62 -29.70 59.07
CA LEU A 1011 -11.39 -28.90 59.02
C LEU A 1011 -10.17 -29.81 58.95
N SER A 1012 -9.48 -29.82 57.82
CA SER A 1012 -8.33 -30.70 57.55
C SER A 1012 -7.06 -29.97 57.14
N ASP A 1013 -7.07 -28.64 57.19
CA ASP A 1013 -5.92 -27.77 56.91
C ASP A 1013 -5.87 -26.59 57.88
N CYS A 1014 -4.95 -26.67 58.85
CA CYS A 1014 -4.78 -25.71 59.95
C CYS A 1014 -3.34 -25.20 60.06
N ALA A 1015 -2.46 -25.60 59.14
CA ALA A 1015 -1.06 -25.18 59.12
C ALA A 1015 -0.92 -23.82 58.42
N ILE A 1016 -1.37 -22.76 59.09
CA ILE A 1016 -1.17 -21.36 58.67
C ILE A 1016 -0.16 -20.67 59.61
N GLU A 1017 0.61 -19.72 59.08
CA GLU A 1017 1.78 -19.15 59.75
C GLU A 1017 1.47 -18.58 61.16
N SER A 1018 0.38 -17.81 61.30
CA SER A 1018 -0.08 -17.24 62.57
C SER A 1018 -0.37 -18.31 63.64
N PHE A 1019 -0.96 -19.44 63.25
CA PHE A 1019 -1.32 -20.53 64.17
C PHE A 1019 -0.10 -21.39 64.51
N CYS A 1020 0.79 -21.60 63.54
CA CYS A 1020 2.08 -22.25 63.78
C CYS A 1020 2.91 -21.47 64.81
N ASN A 1021 2.94 -20.13 64.71
CA ASN A 1021 3.61 -19.26 65.67
C ASN A 1021 2.95 -19.32 67.05
N ALA A 1022 1.60 -19.28 67.13
CA ALA A 1022 0.86 -19.35 68.38
C ALA A 1022 1.04 -20.69 69.11
N VAL A 1023 1.07 -21.82 68.39
CA VAL A 1023 1.29 -23.14 68.98
C VAL A 1023 2.75 -23.31 69.43
N ALA A 1024 3.71 -22.71 68.72
CA ALA A 1024 5.12 -22.72 69.09
C ALA A 1024 5.47 -21.79 70.27
N ASP A 1025 4.63 -20.79 70.57
CA ASP A 1025 4.83 -19.84 71.67
C ASP A 1025 4.16 -20.31 72.97
N PRO A 1026 4.93 -20.68 74.02
CA PRO A 1026 4.37 -21.17 75.27
C PRO A 1026 3.65 -20.09 76.11
N SER A 1027 3.70 -18.81 75.71
CA SER A 1027 2.94 -17.73 76.35
C SER A 1027 1.50 -17.62 75.86
N VAL A 1028 1.16 -18.30 74.75
CA VAL A 1028 -0.19 -18.32 74.16
C VAL A 1028 -0.95 -19.55 74.63
N SER A 1029 -2.19 -19.38 75.08
CA SER A 1029 -3.09 -20.48 75.46
C SER A 1029 -3.71 -21.09 74.22
N THR A 1030 -3.22 -22.26 73.76
CA THR A 1030 -3.71 -22.93 72.55
C THR A 1030 -4.45 -24.24 72.86
N SER A 1031 -5.61 -24.45 72.22
CA SER A 1031 -6.40 -25.69 72.35
C SER A 1031 -7.04 -26.10 71.03
N PHE A 1032 -6.49 -27.15 70.41
CA PHE A 1032 -7.10 -27.84 69.26
C PHE A 1032 -7.70 -29.18 69.71
N ALA A 1033 -8.98 -29.42 69.42
CA ALA A 1033 -9.64 -30.66 69.79
C ALA A 1033 -10.84 -31.01 68.89
N ASN A 1034 -11.04 -32.28 68.57
CA ASN A 1034 -12.22 -32.77 67.83
C ASN A 1034 -12.44 -32.12 66.44
N ASN A 1035 -11.36 -31.66 65.78
CA ASN A 1035 -11.39 -31.21 64.38
C ASN A 1035 -11.06 -32.37 63.42
N GLY A 1036 -11.04 -32.11 62.11
CA GLY A 1036 -10.64 -33.08 61.08
C GLY A 1036 -9.15 -33.48 61.11
N PHE A 1037 -8.77 -34.36 60.20
CA PHE A 1037 -7.44 -35.00 60.14
C PHE A 1037 -6.31 -33.97 60.01
N ASP A 1038 -5.21 -34.17 60.76
CA ASP A 1038 -4.05 -33.26 60.90
C ASP A 1038 -4.29 -31.94 61.69
N CYS A 1039 -5.49 -31.74 62.23
CA CYS A 1039 -5.87 -30.55 63.01
C CYS A 1039 -6.53 -30.84 64.36
N SER A 1040 -6.48 -32.10 64.81
CA SER A 1040 -7.28 -32.59 65.93
C SER A 1040 -6.61 -32.47 67.29
N SER A 1041 -5.35 -32.03 67.33
CA SER A 1041 -4.61 -31.69 68.56
C SER A 1041 -3.46 -30.72 68.26
N ASN A 1042 -2.97 -29.98 69.26
CA ASN A 1042 -1.82 -29.06 69.08
C ASN A 1042 -0.60 -29.78 68.47
N ALA A 1043 -0.37 -31.06 68.82
CA ALA A 1043 0.74 -31.84 68.29
C ALA A 1043 0.58 -32.19 66.80
N GLU A 1044 -0.64 -32.34 66.30
CA GLU A 1044 -0.91 -32.55 64.87
C GLU A 1044 -0.71 -31.25 64.09
N VAL A 1045 -1.13 -30.11 64.66
CA VAL A 1045 -0.86 -28.78 64.10
C VAL A 1045 0.64 -28.50 64.02
N GLU A 1046 1.41 -28.76 65.09
CA GLU A 1046 2.88 -28.66 65.08
C GLU A 1046 3.52 -29.52 63.99
N ALA A 1047 3.03 -30.76 63.82
CA ALA A 1047 3.53 -31.67 62.80
C ALA A 1047 3.20 -31.17 61.37
N ALA A 1048 2.00 -30.66 61.15
CA ALA A 1048 1.60 -30.07 59.88
C ALA A 1048 2.40 -28.80 59.55
N CYS A 1049 2.68 -27.95 60.55
CA CYS A 1049 3.54 -26.76 60.42
C CYS A 1049 4.99 -27.10 60.03
N SER A 1050 5.50 -28.28 60.41
CA SER A 1050 6.86 -28.73 60.05
C SER A 1050 7.01 -29.20 58.59
N LEU A 1051 5.91 -29.28 57.84
CA LEU A 1051 5.84 -29.75 56.45
C LEU A 1051 5.65 -28.61 55.42
N LEU A 1052 5.68 -27.34 55.87
CA LEU A 1052 5.50 -26.17 55.00
C LEU A 1052 6.67 -26.06 53.98
N PRO A 1053 6.40 -25.94 52.67
CA PRO A 1053 7.40 -26.05 51.63
C PRO A 1053 8.19 -24.75 51.38
N LEU A 1054 9.41 -24.94 50.87
CA LEU A 1054 10.32 -23.97 50.28
C LEU A 1054 9.67 -22.72 49.64
N SER A 1055 10.11 -21.53 50.05
CA SER A 1055 9.76 -20.25 49.38
C SER A 1055 10.68 -19.96 48.19
N TRP A 1056 10.12 -19.92 46.98
CA TRP A 1056 10.82 -19.52 45.76
C TRP A 1056 10.97 -18.00 45.70
N LYS A 1057 12.15 -17.53 45.30
CA LYS A 1057 12.40 -16.09 45.09
C LYS A 1057 12.43 -15.71 43.62
N SER A 1058 13.06 -16.53 42.75
CA SER A 1058 13.08 -16.30 41.30
C SER A 1058 13.53 -17.53 40.49
N PHE A 1059 13.13 -17.61 39.22
CA PHE A 1059 13.67 -18.54 38.21
C PHE A 1059 13.73 -17.85 36.82
N VAL A 1060 14.89 -17.86 36.16
CA VAL A 1060 15.16 -17.07 34.93
C VAL A 1060 15.96 -17.91 33.92
N ALA A 1061 15.75 -17.68 32.62
CA ALA A 1061 16.36 -18.43 31.52
C ALA A 1061 16.94 -17.51 30.42
N THR A 1062 18.27 -17.41 30.34
CA THR A 1062 18.97 -16.52 29.41
C THR A 1062 19.62 -17.27 28.24
N PRO A 1063 19.24 -17.02 26.98
CA PRO A 1063 19.91 -17.61 25.81
C PRO A 1063 21.26 -16.93 25.51
N ASP A 1064 22.31 -17.72 25.27
CA ASP A 1064 23.66 -17.26 24.88
C ASP A 1064 24.12 -17.95 23.59
N GLY A 1065 23.55 -17.51 22.46
CA GLY A 1065 23.94 -17.90 21.10
C GLY A 1065 23.62 -19.34 20.68
N LYS A 1066 24.16 -20.34 21.37
CA LYS A 1066 23.93 -21.79 21.12
C LYS A 1066 23.54 -22.59 22.37
N THR A 1067 23.50 -21.95 23.53
CA THR A 1067 23.19 -22.57 24.82
C THR A 1067 22.14 -21.74 25.57
N VAL A 1068 21.45 -22.33 26.54
CA VAL A 1068 20.52 -21.60 27.43
C VAL A 1068 20.98 -21.75 28.88
N ARG A 1069 21.20 -20.63 29.58
CA ARG A 1069 21.57 -20.60 30.99
C ARG A 1069 20.32 -20.40 31.85
N LEU A 1070 20.15 -21.23 32.87
CA LEU A 1070 19.03 -21.25 33.79
C LEU A 1070 19.52 -20.90 35.19
N ASP A 1071 18.98 -19.85 35.82
CA ASP A 1071 19.36 -19.39 37.16
C ASP A 1071 18.13 -19.32 38.08
N TRP A 1072 18.19 -19.80 39.33
CA TRP A 1072 17.09 -19.68 40.31
C TRP A 1072 17.57 -19.39 41.73
N VAL A 1073 16.69 -18.79 42.54
CA VAL A 1073 16.94 -18.44 43.94
C VAL A 1073 15.79 -18.95 44.83
N THR A 1074 16.15 -19.53 45.97
CA THR A 1074 15.25 -20.02 47.03
C THR A 1074 15.52 -19.23 48.32
N VAL A 1075 14.55 -19.10 49.23
CA VAL A 1075 14.70 -18.29 50.47
C VAL A 1075 15.04 -19.13 51.70
N GLU A 1076 14.43 -20.32 51.87
CA GLU A 1076 14.75 -21.25 52.96
C GLU A 1076 14.53 -22.70 52.53
N GLU A 1077 15.59 -23.54 52.57
CA GLU A 1077 15.54 -24.93 52.14
C GLU A 1077 15.60 -25.90 53.32
N ILE A 1078 14.43 -26.27 53.86
CA ILE A 1078 14.36 -27.06 55.10
C ILE A 1078 14.26 -28.57 54.83
N ASN A 1079 13.61 -29.01 53.74
CA ASN A 1079 13.36 -30.44 53.44
C ASN A 1079 13.79 -30.88 52.02
N ASN A 1080 14.60 -30.09 51.34
CA ASN A 1080 14.92 -30.30 49.92
C ASN A 1080 16.16 -31.19 49.74
N GLU A 1081 16.04 -32.27 48.96
CA GLU A 1081 17.17 -33.15 48.61
C GLU A 1081 17.89 -32.63 47.35
N LYS A 1082 17.14 -32.34 46.29
CA LYS A 1082 17.71 -31.96 44.98
C LYS A 1082 16.72 -31.28 44.05
N PHE A 1083 17.25 -30.68 42.99
CA PHE A 1083 16.54 -30.05 41.89
C PHE A 1083 16.86 -30.77 40.57
N LEU A 1084 15.84 -31.21 39.86
CA LEU A 1084 15.93 -31.76 38.50
C LEU A 1084 15.47 -30.68 37.51
N VAL A 1085 16.35 -30.24 36.62
CA VAL A 1085 15.98 -29.30 35.57
C VAL A 1085 15.45 -30.09 34.37
N GLU A 1086 14.25 -29.77 33.93
CA GLU A 1086 13.54 -30.46 32.85
C GLU A 1086 13.24 -29.53 31.68
N ARG A 1087 13.31 -30.06 30.47
CA ARG A 1087 13.04 -29.36 29.21
C ARG A 1087 11.99 -30.07 28.38
N SER A 1088 11.14 -29.30 27.69
CA SER A 1088 10.12 -29.81 26.78
C SER A 1088 10.03 -28.96 25.50
N ALA A 1089 9.62 -29.57 24.38
CA ALA A 1089 9.31 -28.85 23.13
C ALA A 1089 7.86 -28.36 23.07
N ASP A 1090 6.97 -28.98 23.86
CA ASP A 1090 5.52 -28.83 23.77
C ASP A 1090 4.85 -28.59 25.13
N ALA A 1091 5.66 -28.41 26.18
CA ALA A 1091 5.25 -28.34 27.59
C ALA A 1091 4.46 -29.55 28.12
N ARG A 1092 4.41 -30.66 27.36
CA ARG A 1092 3.70 -31.91 27.72
C ARG A 1092 4.68 -33.03 28.02
N ASN A 1093 5.71 -33.16 27.19
CA ASN A 1093 6.70 -34.22 27.29
C ASN A 1093 8.01 -33.65 27.84
N TRP A 1094 8.28 -33.92 29.11
CA TRP A 1094 9.41 -33.35 29.85
C TRP A 1094 10.57 -34.34 29.95
N ALA A 1095 11.77 -33.91 29.57
CA ALA A 1095 13.00 -34.66 29.73
C ALA A 1095 13.92 -33.93 30.72
N SER A 1096 14.44 -34.64 31.73
CA SER A 1096 15.45 -34.07 32.61
C SER A 1096 16.75 -33.86 31.85
N ILE A 1097 17.24 -32.62 31.87
CA ILE A 1097 18.47 -32.18 31.21
C ILE A 1097 19.62 -31.94 32.22
N GLY A 1098 19.32 -31.95 33.53
CA GLY A 1098 20.34 -31.95 34.57
C GLY A 1098 19.78 -32.04 35.99
N GLU A 1099 20.67 -32.28 36.95
CA GLU A 1099 20.37 -32.46 38.37
C GLU A 1099 21.36 -31.64 39.21
N ILE A 1100 20.86 -30.93 40.23
CA ILE A 1100 21.65 -30.17 41.19
C ILE A 1100 21.19 -30.54 42.61
N MET A 1101 22.10 -30.86 43.52
CA MET A 1101 21.75 -31.13 44.93
C MET A 1101 21.39 -29.82 45.64
N ALA A 1102 20.36 -29.85 46.47
CA ALA A 1102 19.94 -28.71 47.28
C ALA A 1102 20.95 -28.44 48.41
N ASP A 1103 21.19 -27.17 48.74
CA ASP A 1103 22.14 -26.76 49.78
C ASP A 1103 21.36 -26.64 51.11
N SER A 1104 21.54 -27.61 52.00
CA SER A 1104 20.72 -27.78 53.20
C SER A 1104 21.04 -26.73 54.28
N GLY A 1105 20.57 -25.48 54.12
CA GLY A 1105 20.85 -24.36 55.02
C GLY A 1105 19.75 -23.30 55.08
N SER A 1106 19.73 -22.55 56.19
CA SER A 1106 18.84 -21.39 56.41
C SER A 1106 19.37 -20.15 55.68
N GLY A 1107 18.57 -19.56 54.80
CA GLY A 1107 18.90 -18.36 54.02
C GLY A 1107 18.84 -18.58 52.51
N GLU A 1108 18.98 -17.48 51.75
CA GLU A 1108 18.81 -17.51 50.30
C GLU A 1108 19.90 -18.34 49.59
N ASN A 1109 19.48 -19.31 48.78
CA ASN A 1109 20.39 -20.16 47.99
C ASN A 1109 20.15 -19.94 46.49
N THR A 1110 21.24 -19.86 45.72
CA THR A 1110 21.21 -19.57 44.29
C THR A 1110 21.85 -20.70 43.49
N TYR A 1111 21.21 -21.08 42.39
CA TYR A 1111 21.62 -22.20 41.55
C TYR A 1111 21.65 -21.81 40.08
N THR A 1112 22.49 -22.50 39.32
CA THR A 1112 22.66 -22.28 37.88
C THR A 1112 22.83 -23.61 37.14
N LEU A 1113 22.15 -23.78 35.99
CA LEU A 1113 22.35 -24.89 35.06
C LEU A 1113 22.46 -24.40 33.61
N LEU A 1114 23.36 -24.97 32.81
CA LEU A 1114 23.53 -24.64 31.39
C LEU A 1114 23.03 -25.78 30.49
N ASP A 1115 22.12 -25.47 29.58
CA ASP A 1115 21.70 -26.35 28.50
C ASP A 1115 22.55 -26.11 27.25
N GLU A 1116 23.49 -27.02 26.99
CA GLU A 1116 24.44 -26.92 25.87
C GLU A 1116 23.87 -27.34 24.51
N SER A 1117 22.66 -27.89 24.45
CA SER A 1117 22.05 -28.38 23.21
C SER A 1117 20.52 -28.24 23.23
N PRO A 1118 20.00 -27.00 23.26
CA PRO A 1118 18.58 -26.73 23.25
C PRO A 1118 17.93 -27.22 21.95
N LEU A 1119 16.63 -27.53 21.99
CA LEU A 1119 15.87 -27.97 20.82
C LEU A 1119 15.70 -26.80 19.82
N PRO A 1120 15.54 -27.07 18.51
CA PRO A 1120 15.24 -26.01 17.54
C PRO A 1120 13.89 -25.34 17.83
N GLY A 1121 13.87 -24.00 17.91
CA GLY A 1121 12.66 -23.20 18.17
C GLY A 1121 12.38 -22.99 19.66
N SER A 1122 11.10 -23.03 20.03
CA SER A 1122 10.63 -22.85 21.41
C SER A 1122 11.03 -24.00 22.33
N ASN A 1123 11.67 -23.67 23.44
CA ASN A 1123 12.00 -24.60 24.52
C ASN A 1123 11.32 -24.17 25.81
N TYR A 1124 10.66 -25.11 26.48
CA TYR A 1124 10.04 -24.89 27.79
C TYR A 1124 10.93 -25.53 28.86
N TYR A 1125 11.26 -24.78 29.91
CA TYR A 1125 12.10 -25.23 31.03
C TYR A 1125 11.33 -25.16 32.34
N ARG A 1126 11.57 -26.11 33.24
CA ARG A 1126 11.10 -26.08 34.63
C ARG A 1126 12.09 -26.76 35.56
N ILE A 1127 12.00 -26.46 36.85
CA ILE A 1127 12.70 -27.15 37.90
C ILE A 1127 11.71 -28.06 38.62
N ARG A 1128 12.10 -29.31 38.84
CA ARG A 1128 11.41 -30.25 39.72
C ARG A 1128 12.24 -30.43 40.98
N GLN A 1129 11.80 -29.81 42.05
CA GLN A 1129 12.36 -30.02 43.38
C GLN A 1129 11.98 -31.41 43.88
N VAL A 1130 12.90 -32.12 44.52
CA VAL A 1130 12.68 -33.41 45.16
C VAL A 1130 13.14 -33.29 46.61
N ASP A 1131 12.27 -33.65 47.53
CA ASP A 1131 12.51 -33.62 48.98
C ASP A 1131 13.13 -34.93 49.46
N PHE A 1132 13.74 -34.94 50.65
CA PHE A 1132 14.42 -36.13 51.21
C PHE A 1132 13.50 -37.33 51.46
N ASN A 1133 12.18 -37.12 51.52
CA ASN A 1133 11.17 -38.17 51.64
C ASN A 1133 10.67 -38.68 50.27
N GLY A 1134 11.19 -38.15 49.15
CA GLY A 1134 10.82 -38.49 47.78
C GLY A 1134 9.61 -37.73 47.23
N THR A 1135 9.01 -36.79 47.96
CA THR A 1135 8.01 -35.86 47.40
C THR A 1135 8.67 -34.88 46.45
N PHE A 1136 7.88 -34.32 45.53
CA PHE A 1136 8.41 -33.35 44.57
C PHE A 1136 7.40 -32.24 44.29
N SER A 1137 7.92 -31.05 44.07
CA SER A 1137 7.20 -29.86 43.62
C SER A 1137 7.88 -29.30 42.36
N PHE A 1138 7.21 -28.40 41.65
CA PHE A 1138 7.75 -27.80 40.44
C PHE A 1138 7.83 -26.28 40.56
N SER A 1139 8.83 -25.67 39.92
CA SER A 1139 8.87 -24.23 39.67
C SER A 1139 7.84 -23.82 38.59
N GLU A 1140 7.82 -22.52 38.28
CA GLU A 1140 7.21 -22.03 37.04
C GLU A 1140 7.90 -22.56 35.77
N VAL A 1141 7.22 -22.45 34.63
CA VAL A 1141 7.71 -22.89 33.32
C VAL A 1141 8.20 -21.69 32.50
N LEU A 1142 9.47 -21.69 32.11
CA LEU A 1142 10.05 -20.62 31.29
C LEU A 1142 10.07 -21.02 29.82
N LEU A 1143 9.61 -20.13 28.93
CA LEU A 1143 9.70 -20.31 27.48
C LEU A 1143 10.88 -19.52 26.93
N VAL A 1144 11.78 -20.21 26.23
CA VAL A 1144 12.92 -19.61 25.53
C VAL A 1144 12.85 -19.99 24.07
N ASP A 1145 12.70 -19.00 23.19
CA ASP A 1145 12.81 -19.20 21.75
C ASP A 1145 14.24 -18.94 21.28
N VAL A 1146 14.92 -20.03 20.92
CA VAL A 1146 16.34 -20.02 20.53
C VAL A 1146 16.54 -19.40 19.13
N ALA A 1147 15.48 -19.21 18.33
CA ALA A 1147 15.57 -18.59 17.01
C ALA A 1147 15.56 -17.05 17.06
N PHE A 1148 15.05 -16.42 18.13
CA PHE A 1148 14.84 -14.97 18.22
C PHE A 1148 15.41 -14.28 19.47
N GLY A 1149 16.01 -15.01 20.41
CA GLY A 1149 16.72 -14.41 21.55
C GLY A 1149 15.85 -13.59 22.52
N GLN A 1150 14.54 -13.84 22.59
CA GLN A 1150 13.59 -13.18 23.49
C GLN A 1150 13.11 -14.16 24.57
N GLU A 1151 13.11 -13.71 25.83
CA GLU A 1151 12.63 -14.43 27.01
C GLU A 1151 11.16 -14.05 27.29
N ARG A 1152 10.28 -15.04 27.54
CA ARG A 1152 8.95 -14.81 28.15
C ARG A 1152 8.72 -15.84 29.24
N ALA A 1153 8.62 -15.38 30.49
CA ALA A 1153 8.11 -16.19 31.59
C ALA A 1153 6.59 -16.34 31.43
N TYR A 1154 6.10 -17.57 31.44
CA TYR A 1154 4.67 -17.87 31.51
C TYR A 1154 4.42 -18.59 32.84
N PRO A 1155 3.55 -18.11 33.73
CA PRO A 1155 3.19 -18.87 34.93
C PRO A 1155 2.68 -20.28 34.51
N ASN A 1156 3.16 -21.33 35.19
CA ASN A 1156 2.84 -22.74 34.89
C ASN A 1156 1.31 -22.94 34.74
N PRO A 1157 0.84 -23.73 33.74
CA PRO A 1157 -0.50 -23.59 33.19
C PRO A 1157 -1.55 -24.29 34.05
N PHE A 1158 -2.65 -23.54 34.25
CA PHE A 1158 -4.07 -23.93 34.35
C PHE A 1158 -4.79 -23.31 35.56
N SER A 1159 -5.22 -22.06 35.41
CA SER A 1159 -6.53 -21.65 35.90
C SER A 1159 -7.50 -21.76 34.71
N GLY A 1160 -8.51 -22.63 34.79
CA GLY A 1160 -9.65 -22.58 33.86
C GLY A 1160 -10.04 -23.90 33.17
N ALA A 1161 -11.10 -24.52 33.66
CA ALA A 1161 -11.99 -25.49 32.98
C ALA A 1161 -11.41 -26.84 32.49
N LEU A 1162 -11.79 -27.94 33.14
CA LEU A 1162 -11.54 -29.29 32.65
C LEU A 1162 -12.64 -29.70 31.65
N THR A 1163 -12.28 -29.86 30.37
CA THR A 1163 -13.19 -30.33 29.32
C THR A 1163 -13.06 -31.85 29.14
N VAL A 1164 -14.16 -32.59 29.33
CA VAL A 1164 -14.20 -34.04 29.19
C VAL A 1164 -15.07 -34.42 27.98
N TYR A 1165 -14.49 -35.12 27.01
CA TYR A 1165 -15.21 -35.63 25.83
C TYR A 1165 -15.63 -37.08 26.07
N SER A 1166 -16.94 -37.34 26.17
CA SER A 1166 -17.50 -38.68 26.39
C SER A 1166 -18.83 -38.86 25.65
N ALA A 1167 -18.93 -39.92 24.85
CA ALA A 1167 -20.09 -40.21 24.00
C ALA A 1167 -21.29 -40.83 24.75
N VAL A 1168 -21.27 -40.91 26.08
CA VAL A 1168 -22.33 -41.47 26.92
C VAL A 1168 -22.50 -40.59 28.15
N ALA A 1169 -23.72 -40.48 28.70
CA ALA A 1169 -23.99 -39.80 29.96
C ALA A 1169 -23.26 -40.52 31.11
N ASP A 1170 -22.00 -40.16 31.30
CA ASP A 1170 -21.04 -40.86 32.15
C ASP A 1170 -20.88 -40.11 33.48
N GLU A 1171 -20.46 -40.85 34.51
CA GLU A 1171 -20.10 -40.29 35.81
C GLU A 1171 -18.58 -40.24 35.93
N VAL A 1172 -18.04 -39.06 36.21
CA VAL A 1172 -16.58 -38.84 36.33
C VAL A 1172 -16.23 -38.61 37.79
N GLN A 1173 -15.32 -39.42 38.30
CA GLN A 1173 -14.78 -39.35 39.66
C GLN A 1173 -13.35 -38.76 39.59
N VAL A 1174 -13.08 -37.71 40.35
CA VAL A 1174 -11.74 -37.12 40.50
C VAL A 1174 -11.14 -37.63 41.79
N LEU A 1175 -10.00 -38.31 41.70
CA LEU A 1175 -9.30 -38.90 42.85
C LEU A 1175 -7.95 -38.19 43.07
N ASP A 1176 -7.53 -37.98 44.32
CA ASP A 1176 -6.16 -37.54 44.64
C ASP A 1176 -5.12 -38.66 44.42
N LEU A 1177 -3.84 -38.37 44.68
CA LEU A 1177 -2.74 -39.34 44.56
C LEU A 1177 -2.89 -40.59 45.44
N GLN A 1178 -3.65 -40.49 46.53
CA GLN A 1178 -3.93 -41.56 47.49
C GLN A 1178 -5.18 -42.37 47.09
N GLY A 1179 -5.87 -41.99 46.01
CA GLY A 1179 -7.05 -42.66 45.49
C GLY A 1179 -8.36 -42.28 46.18
N ARG A 1180 -8.38 -41.16 46.93
CA ARG A 1180 -9.56 -40.62 47.61
C ARG A 1180 -10.28 -39.64 46.70
N GLU A 1181 -11.60 -39.67 46.71
CA GLU A 1181 -12.41 -38.81 45.85
C GLU A 1181 -12.48 -37.38 46.36
N VAL A 1182 -12.09 -36.44 45.50
CA VAL A 1182 -12.09 -34.99 45.79
C VAL A 1182 -13.16 -34.23 45.03
N ALA A 1183 -13.68 -34.81 43.93
CA ALA A 1183 -14.83 -34.28 43.21
C ALA A 1183 -15.51 -35.38 42.39
N ARG A 1184 -16.81 -35.24 42.12
CA ARG A 1184 -17.59 -36.19 41.31
C ARG A 1184 -18.66 -35.47 40.52
N PHE A 1185 -18.78 -35.85 39.25
CA PHE A 1185 -19.68 -35.23 38.29
C PHE A 1185 -20.58 -36.29 37.67
N GLN A 1186 -21.89 -36.10 37.77
CA GLN A 1186 -22.89 -37.01 37.22
C GLN A 1186 -23.57 -36.41 36.00
N HIS A 1187 -23.98 -37.25 35.04
CA HIS A 1187 -24.77 -36.87 33.87
C HIS A 1187 -24.06 -35.90 32.90
N LEU A 1188 -22.75 -36.05 32.71
CA LEU A 1188 -22.00 -35.23 31.75
C LEU A 1188 -22.35 -35.67 30.31
N GLY A 1189 -22.90 -34.73 29.53
CA GLY A 1189 -23.14 -34.92 28.09
C GLY A 1189 -21.88 -34.77 27.25
N ASP A 1190 -21.95 -35.13 25.97
CA ASP A 1190 -20.80 -35.07 25.06
C ASP A 1190 -20.31 -33.62 24.88
N GLY A 1191 -19.06 -33.36 25.26
CA GLY A 1191 -18.46 -32.02 25.27
C GLY A 1191 -18.77 -31.16 26.50
N ALA A 1192 -19.32 -31.74 27.58
CA ALA A 1192 -19.57 -31.00 28.82
C ALA A 1192 -18.26 -30.43 29.41
N GLN A 1193 -18.27 -29.13 29.67
CA GLN A 1193 -17.19 -28.43 30.34
C GLN A 1193 -17.52 -28.27 31.82
N VAL A 1194 -16.60 -28.66 32.69
CA VAL A 1194 -16.69 -28.39 34.12
C VAL A 1194 -15.70 -27.26 34.43
N GLN A 1195 -16.24 -26.09 34.79
CA GLN A 1195 -15.47 -24.89 35.13
C GLN A 1195 -15.44 -24.68 36.66
N ASN A 1196 -14.48 -23.90 37.16
CA ASN A 1196 -14.28 -23.58 38.59
C ASN A 1196 -14.09 -24.80 39.50
N LEU A 1197 -13.24 -25.74 39.09
CA LEU A 1197 -12.75 -26.79 39.96
C LEU A 1197 -11.68 -26.20 40.89
N ASP A 1198 -12.05 -25.89 42.13
CA ASP A 1198 -11.15 -25.39 43.18
C ASP A 1198 -10.36 -26.56 43.80
N LEU A 1199 -9.59 -27.26 42.97
CA LEU A 1199 -8.67 -28.30 43.41
C LEU A 1199 -7.40 -27.63 43.96
N LYS A 1200 -6.74 -28.27 44.93
CA LYS A 1200 -5.43 -27.83 45.47
C LYS A 1200 -4.28 -28.33 44.60
N SER A 1201 -3.09 -27.72 44.75
CA SER A 1201 -1.90 -28.05 43.96
C SER A 1201 -1.53 -29.52 44.16
N GLY A 1202 -1.70 -30.33 43.13
CA GLY A 1202 -1.57 -31.78 43.27
C GLY A 1202 -1.82 -32.57 41.99
N VAL A 1203 -1.44 -33.84 42.02
CA VAL A 1203 -1.71 -34.77 40.92
C VAL A 1203 -3.00 -35.54 41.22
N TYR A 1204 -3.94 -35.47 40.30
CA TYR A 1204 -5.24 -36.12 40.39
C TYR A 1204 -5.40 -37.19 39.32
N THR A 1205 -6.32 -38.12 39.59
CA THR A 1205 -6.68 -39.23 38.74
C THR A 1205 -8.17 -39.15 38.42
N LEU A 1206 -8.50 -38.83 37.18
CA LEU A 1206 -9.87 -38.84 36.67
C LEU A 1206 -10.24 -40.27 36.30
N ARG A 1207 -11.29 -40.82 36.91
CA ARG A 1207 -11.85 -42.14 36.61
C ARG A 1207 -13.25 -41.97 36.05
N MET A 1208 -13.45 -42.43 34.82
CA MET A 1208 -14.78 -42.51 34.21
C MET A 1208 -15.44 -43.83 34.62
N LEU A 1209 -16.56 -43.78 35.33
CA LEU A 1209 -17.10 -44.94 36.03
C LEU A 1209 -17.83 -45.93 35.11
N ALA A 1210 -18.51 -45.50 34.04
CA ALA A 1210 -19.15 -46.44 33.12
C ALA A 1210 -18.17 -47.05 32.10
N SER A 1211 -17.16 -46.29 31.66
CA SER A 1211 -16.15 -46.77 30.68
C SER A 1211 -14.89 -47.39 31.31
N GLY A 1212 -14.62 -47.12 32.59
CA GLY A 1212 -13.43 -47.61 33.31
C GLY A 1212 -12.11 -46.92 32.93
N ALA A 1213 -12.16 -45.88 32.09
CA ALA A 1213 -10.99 -45.12 31.66
C ALA A 1213 -10.40 -44.29 32.81
N VAL A 1214 -9.06 -44.20 32.88
CA VAL A 1214 -8.35 -43.47 33.93
C VAL A 1214 -7.30 -42.53 33.31
N LEU A 1215 -7.38 -41.24 33.63
CA LEU A 1215 -6.45 -40.20 33.19
C LEU A 1215 -5.78 -39.52 34.40
N ARG A 1216 -4.48 -39.19 34.32
CA ARG A 1216 -3.82 -38.36 35.34
C ARG A 1216 -3.73 -36.91 34.89
N VAL A 1217 -4.07 -36.00 35.80
CA VAL A 1217 -4.08 -34.54 35.62
C VAL A 1217 -3.37 -33.90 36.80
N VAL A 1218 -2.81 -32.71 36.64
CA VAL A 1218 -2.16 -31.96 37.73
C VAL A 1218 -2.92 -30.65 37.89
N ALA A 1219 -3.51 -30.41 39.05
CA ALA A 1219 -4.15 -29.13 39.39
C ALA A 1219 -3.17 -28.25 40.18
N ARG A 1220 -3.34 -26.92 40.10
CA ARG A 1220 -2.81 -25.97 41.10
C ARG A 1220 -3.64 -26.02 42.37
#